data_AF-A0A525CQ84-F1
#
_entry.id   AF-A0A525CQ84-F1
#
_cell.length_a   1.000
_cell.length_b   1.000
_cell.length_c   1.000
_cell.angle_alpha   90.00
_cell.angle_beta   90.00
_cell.angle_gamma   90.00
#
_symmetry.space_group_name_H-M   'P 1'
#
loop_
_entity.id
_entity.type
_entity.pdbx_description
1 polymer ?
#
loop_
_entity_poly.entity_id
_entity_poly.type
_entity_poly.pdbx_seq_one_letter_code
_entity_poly.pdbx_strand_id
1 'polypeptide(L)'
;MTLRYFVVSIFLFVVSFSSHTVSAEYSQKISPDVFNAFDTKSLTDQFSPASIKSQGEQVRVIIKLKDTLKSFNTAMPFSISEIIQRNLNLQNKFIESLKQNGLFKTYGQNGFSLATKLKLQNSVAGYLPSLEVANLIAARNDVVSIEIDKLNKLFTVEGRMRTGSDVVAASGYTGKDVGIAIIDSHFDLLHEELGGSTTLPNGVVFAGENFSDPGESVHSHDFASCYHGTGTASIARRYAPDSGIYALTVFPNAYDSVIANAINWVIENKDGVAGGPPIKVISMSLGAGRNYSTCNTGIMHEAAETALENGVLVIAASGNDGYTNAIASPACSDNIISIGSVWDEDNANYEPFSPANCIDNERSADEKTCYSNMTSFLDLYAPSEEVECAQCGGGTWTLGGTSSATPAAAGMTAQILQFKPDLSLDKDNLVATFHNTGVQVIGDEDKRRIDLVAAIGNFVTHPPIIEAINITTEETVVTIAINVSDSDADLDKIYLYVDGSEHKAIDVETDGPTATVTHQIDYALLDAGEHCIRAYAADVALNQSEWSDEKCFIAPDVPKNPPTIDSIEVSANGLFFTVTGTASDPDNNLSYVQIDINDSGNWITVDGQEAFSYSSPEMDEGTYTVKARAIDTGNLYSFETEPQYFEITFDCKQYTSSNSEHKASGRAYTKTSGWWWYATTTWYTNGSDENLGTSGSDETTLKETPKGYFSVGKCPSTQPVAPSIIDYSYDVQDLNLTITGKAIDDNNDIKEVIASVVGVGVVICDGTTDFTCSFTNLEPGPYNVTIEANDSSGLSSKPIVFDLEVKNTPVGDCITATNYDHVEEGRAYSKSVWYVANAYANGSDDHMGYTGSVWYSATSSLQEESSGYWVVVDSCN
;
A
#
# COMPACT_ATOMS: atom_id res chain seq x y z
N MET A 1 -65.44 35.98 31.62
CA MET A 1 -64.22 35.17 31.76
C MET A 1 -63.51 35.21 30.42
N THR A 2 -62.35 35.84 30.45
CA THR A 2 -61.62 36.58 29.41
C THR A 2 -60.82 35.60 28.51
N LEU A 3 -60.96 35.61 27.18
CA LEU A 3 -60.23 36.45 26.19
C LEU A 3 -58.74 36.03 26.10
N ARG A 4 -58.06 35.81 24.97
CA ARG A 4 -58.24 36.19 23.55
C ARG A 4 -57.19 35.38 22.72
N TYR A 5 -57.51 34.71 21.61
CA TYR A 5 -57.24 35.10 20.20
C TYR A 5 -55.80 34.79 19.69
N PHE A 6 -55.50 34.45 18.42
CA PHE A 6 -56.23 34.37 17.15
C PHE A 6 -55.36 33.72 16.04
N VAL A 7 -56.05 33.10 15.04
CA VAL A 7 -55.85 33.15 13.55
C VAL A 7 -54.60 32.51 12.93
N VAL A 8 -54.67 31.49 12.05
CA VAL A 8 -55.38 31.28 10.74
C VAL A 8 -54.65 31.94 9.55
N SER A 9 -54.06 31.09 8.68
CA SER A 9 -54.08 31.09 7.19
C SER A 9 -53.60 32.36 6.42
N ILE A 10 -53.02 32.36 5.20
CA ILE A 10 -53.01 31.43 4.06
C ILE A 10 -52.04 31.97 2.95
N PHE A 11 -51.43 31.06 2.18
CA PHE A 11 -50.96 31.08 0.76
C PHE A 11 -49.78 31.93 0.18
N LEU A 12 -48.91 31.17 -0.54
CA LEU A 12 -48.23 31.35 -1.86
C LEU A 12 -47.10 32.40 -1.96
N PHE A 13 -45.91 32.18 -2.57
CA PHE A 13 -45.39 31.18 -3.53
C PHE A 13 -43.83 31.33 -3.63
N VAL A 14 -43.10 30.26 -4.02
CA VAL A 14 -41.76 30.17 -4.67
C VAL A 14 -40.43 30.14 -3.84
N VAL A 15 -39.89 28.90 -3.69
CA VAL A 15 -38.49 28.36 -3.85
C VAL A 15 -37.28 28.83 -2.98
N SER A 16 -36.75 27.92 -2.11
CA SER A 16 -35.35 27.33 -2.03
C SER A 16 -34.76 27.00 -0.60
N PHE A 17 -34.25 25.74 -0.44
CA PHE A 17 -33.24 25.07 0.46
C PHE A 17 -33.16 25.17 2.03
N SER A 18 -33.15 24.01 2.76
CA SER A 18 -32.03 23.36 3.55
C SER A 18 -32.38 22.42 4.78
N SER A 19 -31.59 21.31 4.92
CA SER A 19 -31.10 20.47 6.08
C SER A 19 -31.94 19.60 7.10
N HIS A 20 -31.65 18.26 7.08
CA HIS A 20 -31.22 17.23 8.12
C HIS A 20 -32.01 16.80 9.40
N THR A 21 -32.09 15.47 9.65
CA THR A 21 -31.69 14.69 10.90
C THR A 21 -31.99 13.16 10.79
N VAL A 22 -31.33 12.35 11.66
CA VAL A 22 -30.94 10.89 11.60
C VAL A 22 -31.53 10.06 12.79
N SER A 23 -31.69 8.71 12.65
CA SER A 23 -31.49 7.60 13.66
C SER A 23 -32.09 6.26 13.13
N ALA A 24 -31.43 5.11 12.89
CA ALA A 24 -30.59 4.16 13.67
C ALA A 24 -31.36 2.96 14.28
N GLU A 25 -31.02 1.71 13.87
CA GLU A 25 -31.01 0.48 14.71
C GLU A 25 -30.25 -0.68 14.00
N TYR A 26 -29.21 -1.22 14.65
CA TYR A 26 -28.39 -2.38 14.27
C TYR A 26 -27.98 -3.14 15.55
N SER A 27 -28.09 -4.48 15.58
CA SER A 27 -27.25 -5.45 16.34
C SER A 27 -27.91 -6.83 16.45
N GLN A 28 -27.46 -7.80 15.64
CA GLN A 28 -26.80 -9.05 16.10
C GLN A 28 -26.58 -10.06 14.95
N LYS A 29 -25.35 -10.59 14.93
CA LYS A 29 -24.86 -11.84 14.33
C LYS A 29 -24.76 -11.91 12.81
N ILE A 30 -23.51 -12.14 12.39
CA ILE A 30 -23.06 -12.41 11.03
C ILE A 30 -23.98 -13.46 10.39
N SER A 31 -24.82 -13.00 9.44
CA SER A 31 -25.60 -13.83 8.54
C SER A 31 -24.66 -14.45 7.49
N PRO A 32 -24.91 -15.68 6.98
CA PRO A 32 -24.13 -16.34 5.93
C PRO A 32 -24.04 -15.61 4.56
N ASP A 33 -24.49 -14.35 4.48
CA ASP A 33 -24.54 -13.54 3.27
C ASP A 33 -23.27 -12.69 3.01
N VAL A 34 -22.20 -12.89 3.80
CA VAL A 34 -20.87 -12.32 3.48
C VAL A 34 -20.28 -12.90 2.18
N PHE A 35 -20.96 -13.88 1.56
CA PHE A 35 -20.69 -14.30 0.18
C PHE A 35 -21.67 -13.77 -0.89
N ASN A 36 -22.60 -12.86 -0.56
CA ASN A 36 -23.59 -12.34 -1.52
C ASN A 36 -23.58 -10.81 -1.73
N ALA A 37 -22.40 -10.18 -1.71
CA ALA A 37 -22.20 -8.82 -2.24
C ALA A 37 -21.53 -8.82 -3.63
N PHE A 38 -21.97 -9.72 -4.50
CA PHE A 38 -21.84 -9.60 -5.95
C PHE A 38 -23.23 -9.74 -6.57
N ASP A 39 -24.11 -8.74 -6.41
CA ASP A 39 -25.02 -8.34 -7.49
C ASP A 39 -25.83 -7.07 -7.15
N THR A 40 -25.48 -5.98 -7.83
CA THR A 40 -26.34 -4.99 -8.53
C THR A 40 -25.61 -3.65 -8.57
N LYS A 41 -25.42 -3.14 -9.80
CA LYS A 41 -24.87 -1.80 -10.06
C LYS A 41 -25.74 -0.74 -9.37
N SER A 42 -25.29 -0.15 -8.27
CA SER A 42 -25.83 1.12 -7.78
C SER A 42 -24.69 2.10 -7.50
N LEU A 43 -24.60 3.10 -8.38
CA LEU A 43 -23.70 4.25 -8.28
C LEU A 43 -24.25 5.38 -7.38
N THR A 44 -25.43 5.22 -6.79
CA THR A 44 -26.24 6.42 -6.48
C THR A 44 -25.90 7.15 -5.18
N ASP A 45 -25.15 6.57 -4.24
CA ASP A 45 -24.85 7.23 -2.96
C ASP A 45 -23.41 7.74 -2.78
N GLN A 46 -22.43 7.26 -3.57
CA GLN A 46 -21.02 7.67 -3.42
C GLN A 46 -20.65 8.95 -4.20
N PHE A 47 -21.48 9.33 -5.17
CA PHE A 47 -21.23 10.45 -6.08
C PHE A 47 -22.35 11.49 -5.95
N SER A 48 -22.30 12.32 -4.90
CA SER A 48 -23.24 13.44 -4.77
C SER A 48 -22.84 14.59 -5.72
N PRO A 49 -23.77 15.42 -6.20
CA PRO A 49 -23.45 16.64 -6.94
C PRO A 49 -22.50 17.61 -6.19
N ALA A 50 -22.36 17.47 -4.87
CA ALA A 50 -21.45 18.27 -4.05
C ALA A 50 -19.98 17.83 -4.14
N SER A 51 -19.70 16.62 -4.68
CA SER A 51 -18.36 16.05 -4.82
C SER A 51 -17.57 16.60 -6.01
N ILE A 52 -18.23 17.37 -6.90
CA ILE A 52 -17.64 18.01 -8.08
C ILE A 52 -17.92 19.50 -7.97
N LYS A 53 -16.98 20.27 -7.41
CA LYS A 53 -17.16 21.71 -7.24
C LYS A 53 -16.63 22.42 -8.49
N SER A 54 -17.55 22.91 -9.32
CA SER A 54 -17.32 23.82 -10.46
C SER A 54 -16.76 23.22 -11.76
N GLN A 55 -16.95 23.95 -12.87
CA GLN A 55 -16.47 23.56 -14.20
C GLN A 55 -14.94 23.64 -14.27
N GLY A 56 -14.27 22.48 -14.35
CA GLY A 56 -12.83 22.38 -14.57
C GLY A 56 -12.10 21.44 -13.60
N GLU A 57 -12.68 21.10 -12.44
CA GLU A 57 -12.10 20.13 -11.51
C GLU A 57 -12.43 18.69 -11.92
N GLN A 58 -11.41 17.83 -12.00
CA GLN A 58 -11.57 16.38 -12.21
C GLN A 58 -11.53 15.64 -10.87
N VAL A 59 -12.42 14.67 -10.66
CA VAL A 59 -12.43 13.80 -9.46
C VAL A 59 -11.63 12.55 -9.73
N ARG A 60 -10.68 12.24 -8.83
CA ARG A 60 -9.90 11.00 -8.90
C ARG A 60 -10.73 9.83 -8.37
N VAL A 61 -10.75 8.71 -9.10
CA VAL A 61 -11.56 7.52 -8.81
C VAL A 61 -10.75 6.25 -8.96
N ILE A 62 -11.12 5.22 -8.21
CA ILE A 62 -10.72 3.84 -8.42
C ILE A 62 -11.88 3.12 -9.11
N ILE A 63 -11.61 2.56 -10.28
CA ILE A 63 -12.57 1.78 -11.06
C ILE A 63 -12.18 0.32 -10.93
N LYS A 64 -13.01 -0.46 -10.23
CA LYS A 64 -12.82 -1.89 -10.08
C LYS A 64 -13.41 -2.62 -11.27
N LEU A 65 -12.60 -3.43 -11.93
CA LEU A 65 -12.97 -4.15 -13.14
C LEU A 65 -13.47 -5.55 -12.79
N LYS A 66 -14.41 -6.05 -13.60
CA LYS A 66 -15.01 -7.37 -13.39
C LYS A 66 -13.97 -8.43 -13.61
N ASP A 67 -13.81 -9.25 -12.58
CA ASP A 67 -13.02 -10.44 -12.69
C ASP A 67 -13.85 -11.54 -13.37
N THR A 68 -13.51 -11.90 -14.60
CA THR A 68 -14.27 -12.84 -15.43
C THR A 68 -14.05 -14.31 -15.06
N LEU A 69 -13.21 -14.63 -14.05
CA LEU A 69 -12.88 -16.01 -13.66
C LEU A 69 -13.32 -16.44 -12.26
N LYS A 70 -14.17 -15.67 -11.55
CA LYS A 70 -14.74 -16.13 -10.27
C LYS A 70 -15.63 -17.37 -10.36
N SER A 71 -15.87 -17.90 -11.55
CA SER A 71 -16.61 -19.13 -11.78
C SER A 71 -15.73 -20.31 -12.22
N PHE A 72 -14.52 -20.49 -11.68
CA PHE A 72 -13.87 -21.81 -11.71
C PHE A 72 -13.17 -22.14 -10.39
N ASN A 73 -13.69 -23.18 -9.73
CA ASN A 73 -13.11 -23.87 -8.60
C ASN A 73 -11.79 -24.52 -9.05
N THR A 74 -10.63 -23.92 -8.77
CA THR A 74 -9.34 -24.63 -8.85
C THR A 74 -8.42 -24.22 -7.72
N ALA A 75 -8.01 -25.22 -6.95
CA ALA A 75 -7.19 -25.14 -5.75
C ALA A 75 -5.69 -25.11 -6.08
N MET A 76 -5.17 -23.97 -6.55
CA MET A 76 -3.76 -23.57 -6.46
C MET A 76 -3.64 -22.03 -6.49
N PRO A 77 -2.77 -21.39 -5.67
CA PRO A 77 -2.56 -19.95 -5.72
C PRO A 77 -1.77 -19.54 -6.96
N PHE A 78 -2.26 -18.55 -7.71
CA PHE A 78 -1.51 -17.91 -8.80
C PHE A 78 -0.22 -17.25 -8.26
N SER A 79 0.87 -17.29 -9.02
CA SER A 79 2.05 -16.50 -8.69
C SER A 79 1.76 -15.01 -8.80
N ILE A 80 2.51 -14.19 -8.06
CA ILE A 80 2.35 -12.73 -8.07
C ILE A 80 2.47 -12.18 -9.50
N SER A 81 3.40 -12.70 -10.31
CA SER A 81 3.60 -12.29 -11.71
C SER A 81 2.41 -12.59 -12.61
N GLU A 82 1.74 -13.73 -12.42
CA GLU A 82 0.52 -14.09 -13.18
C GLU A 82 -0.67 -13.21 -12.80
N ILE A 83 -0.82 -12.88 -11.52
CA ILE A 83 -1.84 -11.94 -11.04
C ILE A 83 -1.60 -10.55 -11.66
N ILE A 84 -0.35 -10.09 -11.68
CA ILE A 84 0.03 -8.80 -12.26
C ILE A 84 -0.25 -8.76 -13.77
N GLN A 85 0.22 -9.74 -14.54
CA GLN A 85 0.01 -9.77 -15.99
C GLN A 85 -1.47 -9.87 -16.37
N ARG A 86 -2.23 -10.68 -15.64
CA ARG A 86 -3.68 -10.79 -15.80
C ARG A 86 -4.39 -9.46 -15.55
N ASN A 87 -4.10 -8.81 -14.42
CA ASN A 87 -4.69 -7.51 -14.08
C ASN A 87 -4.31 -6.46 -15.12
N LEU A 88 -3.04 -6.38 -15.52
CA LEU A 88 -2.58 -5.44 -16.54
C LEU A 88 -3.31 -5.64 -17.88
N ASN A 89 -3.53 -6.88 -18.31
CA ASN A 89 -4.28 -7.18 -19.54
C ASN A 89 -5.74 -6.73 -19.47
N LEU A 90 -6.44 -6.99 -18.36
CA LEU A 90 -7.82 -6.55 -18.16
C LEU A 90 -7.93 -5.02 -18.07
N GLN A 91 -6.98 -4.38 -17.39
CA GLN A 91 -6.88 -2.93 -17.27
C GLN A 91 -6.55 -2.26 -18.61
N ASN A 92 -5.63 -2.83 -19.40
CA ASN A 92 -5.29 -2.36 -20.76
C ASN A 92 -6.50 -2.43 -21.68
N LYS A 93 -7.19 -3.57 -21.73
CA LYS A 93 -8.42 -3.74 -22.52
C LYS A 93 -9.49 -2.73 -22.12
N PHE A 94 -9.68 -2.51 -20.81
CA PHE A 94 -10.60 -1.49 -20.32
C PHE A 94 -10.21 -0.09 -20.83
N ILE A 95 -8.96 0.34 -20.63
CA ILE A 95 -8.46 1.67 -21.05
C ILE A 95 -8.55 1.85 -22.57
N GLU A 96 -8.16 0.84 -23.35
CA GLU A 96 -8.25 0.88 -24.81
C GLU A 96 -9.70 0.94 -25.29
N SER A 97 -10.60 0.21 -24.65
CA SER A 97 -12.02 0.25 -25.01
C SER A 97 -12.70 1.59 -24.68
N LEU A 98 -12.17 2.36 -23.71
CA LEU A 98 -12.59 3.75 -23.47
C LEU A 98 -12.14 4.66 -24.61
N LYS A 99 -11.00 4.37 -25.26
CA LYS A 99 -10.49 5.10 -26.43
C LYS A 99 -11.24 4.73 -27.73
N GLN A 100 -11.67 3.48 -27.87
CA GLN A 100 -12.34 2.98 -29.08
C GLN A 100 -13.86 3.18 -29.10
N ASN A 101 -14.55 3.14 -27.94
CA ASN A 101 -15.99 3.37 -27.89
C ASN A 101 -16.31 4.86 -27.89
N GLY A 102 -17.19 5.30 -28.79
CA GLY A 102 -17.63 6.69 -28.95
C GLY A 102 -18.40 7.32 -27.77
N LEU A 103 -18.31 6.77 -26.55
CA LEU A 103 -18.87 7.31 -25.31
C LEU A 103 -18.30 8.69 -24.94
N PHE A 104 -17.13 9.06 -25.47
CA PHE A 104 -16.45 10.35 -25.22
C PHE A 104 -16.50 11.34 -26.40
N LYS A 105 -17.40 11.13 -27.38
CA LYS A 105 -17.53 12.05 -28.53
C LYS A 105 -17.89 13.49 -28.14
N THR A 106 -18.47 13.70 -26.96
CA THR A 106 -18.88 15.03 -26.45
C THR A 106 -17.77 15.74 -25.66
N TYR A 107 -16.77 15.02 -25.14
CA TYR A 107 -15.74 15.56 -24.21
C TYR A 107 -14.29 15.52 -24.73
N GLY A 108 -14.02 14.94 -25.91
CA GLY A 108 -12.66 14.85 -26.47
C GLY A 108 -11.72 13.91 -25.68
N GLN A 109 -10.39 14.04 -25.85
CA GLN A 109 -9.37 13.25 -25.10
C GLN A 109 -9.39 13.45 -23.57
N ASN A 110 -10.32 14.26 -23.04
CA ASN A 110 -10.36 14.69 -21.64
C ASN A 110 -11.37 13.92 -20.77
N GLY A 111 -11.93 12.81 -21.28
CA GLY A 111 -13.01 12.07 -20.63
C GLY A 111 -12.58 11.15 -19.47
N PHE A 112 -11.42 10.52 -19.57
CA PHE A 112 -10.83 9.71 -18.50
C PHE A 112 -9.32 9.80 -18.64
N SER A 113 -8.64 10.32 -17.62
CA SER A 113 -7.17 10.35 -17.58
C SER A 113 -6.67 9.26 -16.64
N LEU A 114 -5.83 8.36 -17.14
CA LEU A 114 -5.26 7.29 -16.31
C LEU A 114 -4.26 7.89 -15.32
N ALA A 115 -4.47 7.62 -14.03
CA ALA A 115 -3.53 7.99 -12.97
C ALA A 115 -2.58 6.83 -12.66
N THR A 116 -3.12 5.65 -12.36
CA THR A 116 -2.31 4.45 -12.09
C THR A 116 -3.06 3.15 -12.34
N LYS A 117 -2.32 2.06 -12.52
CA LYS A 117 -2.83 0.69 -12.59
C LYS A 117 -2.42 -0.05 -11.32
N LEU A 118 -3.39 -0.59 -10.59
CA LEU A 118 -3.11 -1.36 -9.38
C LEU A 118 -2.62 -2.75 -9.81
N LYS A 119 -1.39 -3.11 -9.47
CA LYS A 119 -0.74 -4.32 -10.01
C LYS A 119 -1.38 -5.61 -9.47
N LEU A 120 -1.85 -5.62 -8.23
CA LEU A 120 -2.40 -6.83 -7.57
C LEU A 120 -3.93 -6.87 -7.51
N GLN A 121 -4.60 -5.72 -7.66
CA GLN A 121 -6.04 -5.60 -7.74
C GLN A 121 -6.44 -5.32 -9.19
N ASN A 122 -7.47 -5.99 -9.71
CA ASN A 122 -7.99 -5.70 -11.05
C ASN A 122 -8.75 -4.37 -11.11
N SER A 123 -8.05 -3.27 -10.87
CA SER A 123 -8.59 -1.92 -10.74
C SER A 123 -7.68 -0.90 -11.41
N VAL A 124 -8.27 0.15 -11.98
CA VAL A 124 -7.52 1.32 -12.49
C VAL A 124 -7.91 2.56 -11.70
N ALA A 125 -6.94 3.42 -11.40
CA ALA A 125 -7.21 4.74 -10.87
C ALA A 125 -7.12 5.78 -11.99
N GLY A 126 -8.02 6.75 -12.00
CA GLY A 126 -8.00 7.82 -13.00
C GLY A 126 -8.89 9.00 -12.65
N TYR A 127 -8.83 10.04 -13.46
CA TYR A 127 -9.54 11.30 -13.25
C TYR A 127 -10.77 11.39 -14.15
N LEU A 128 -11.92 11.76 -13.55
CA LEU A 128 -13.19 11.96 -14.23
C LEU A 128 -13.60 13.43 -14.21
N PRO A 129 -13.99 14.02 -15.34
CA PRO A 129 -14.32 15.44 -15.43
C PRO A 129 -15.75 15.77 -14.97
N SER A 130 -16.64 14.78 -14.81
CA SER A 130 -18.03 15.01 -14.42
C SER A 130 -18.74 13.75 -13.91
N LEU A 131 -19.85 13.95 -13.19
CA LEU A 131 -20.75 12.89 -12.72
C LEU A 131 -21.40 12.13 -13.89
N GLU A 132 -21.65 12.83 -15.00
CA GLU A 132 -22.18 12.24 -16.23
C GLU A 132 -21.22 11.17 -16.78
N VAL A 133 -19.91 11.46 -16.80
CA VAL A 133 -18.90 10.50 -17.22
C VAL A 133 -18.77 9.32 -16.25
N ALA A 134 -18.85 9.57 -14.94
CA ALA A 134 -18.84 8.50 -13.93
C ALA A 134 -20.00 7.51 -14.14
N ASN A 135 -21.22 8.02 -14.39
CA ASN A 135 -22.39 7.21 -14.68
C ASN A 135 -22.22 6.36 -15.96
N LEU A 136 -21.62 6.92 -17.01
CA LEU A 136 -21.34 6.21 -18.25
C LEU A 136 -20.34 5.07 -18.07
N ILE A 137 -19.28 5.27 -17.26
CA ILE A 137 -18.28 4.23 -17.00
C ILE A 137 -18.86 3.10 -16.15
N ALA A 138 -19.62 3.40 -15.10
CA ALA A 138 -20.19 2.34 -14.27
C ALA A 138 -21.33 1.57 -14.94
N ALA A 139 -21.98 2.17 -15.94
CA ALA A 139 -22.96 1.48 -16.76
C ALA A 139 -22.33 0.35 -17.60
N ARG A 140 -21.01 0.31 -17.76
CA ARG A 140 -20.31 -0.74 -18.52
C ARG A 140 -20.31 -2.09 -17.83
N ASN A 141 -20.34 -3.18 -18.61
CA ASN A 141 -20.47 -4.55 -18.07
C ASN A 141 -19.18 -5.14 -17.52
N ASP A 142 -18.04 -4.53 -17.85
CA ASP A 142 -16.69 -4.85 -17.37
C ASP A 142 -16.29 -4.03 -16.13
N VAL A 143 -17.17 -3.16 -15.62
CA VAL A 143 -16.97 -2.39 -14.39
C VAL A 143 -17.86 -2.95 -13.27
N VAL A 144 -17.25 -3.20 -12.12
CA VAL A 144 -17.91 -3.72 -10.90
C VAL A 144 -18.33 -2.58 -9.99
N SER A 145 -17.40 -1.67 -9.69
CA SER A 145 -17.65 -0.49 -8.87
C SER A 145 -16.78 0.67 -9.36
N ILE A 146 -17.24 1.88 -9.09
CA ILE A 146 -16.42 3.09 -9.13
C ILE A 146 -16.47 3.66 -7.72
N GLU A 147 -15.29 3.90 -7.17
CA GLU A 147 -15.08 4.42 -5.83
C GLU A 147 -14.27 5.72 -5.96
N ILE A 148 -14.49 6.69 -5.07
CA ILE A 148 -13.62 7.88 -5.04
C ILE A 148 -12.23 7.44 -4.59
N ASP A 149 -11.20 7.81 -5.37
CA ASP A 149 -9.79 7.60 -5.00
C ASP A 149 -9.45 8.68 -3.98
N LYS A 150 -9.71 8.34 -2.72
CA LYS A 150 -9.53 9.26 -1.60
C LYS A 150 -8.04 9.57 -1.48
N LEU A 151 -7.69 10.85 -1.53
CA LEU A 151 -6.40 11.30 -1.04
C LEU A 151 -6.34 10.95 0.46
N ASN A 152 -5.54 9.95 0.80
CA ASN A 152 -5.22 9.65 2.18
C ASN A 152 -4.52 10.89 2.76
N LYS A 153 -5.07 11.39 3.87
CA LYS A 153 -4.36 12.36 4.70
C LYS A 153 -3.53 11.57 5.71
N LEU A 154 -2.67 12.25 6.46
CA LEU A 154 -2.12 11.68 7.69
C LEU A 154 -3.28 11.10 8.50
N PHE A 155 -3.29 9.78 8.61
CA PHE A 155 -4.03 9.04 9.62
C PHE A 155 -3.12 8.98 10.84
N THR A 156 -3.70 8.99 12.01
CA THR A 156 -3.44 10.10 12.90
C THR A 156 -2.61 9.70 14.12
N VAL A 157 -1.81 10.68 14.59
CA VAL A 157 -0.93 10.62 15.76
C VAL A 157 -1.58 11.38 16.93
N GLU A 158 -2.92 11.35 17.06
CA GLU A 158 -3.67 12.22 18.00
C GLU A 158 -3.14 12.11 19.40
N GLY A 159 -2.88 10.89 19.88
CA GLY A 159 -2.29 10.70 21.20
C GLY A 159 -1.02 11.55 21.42
N ARG A 160 -0.14 11.65 20.41
CA ARG A 160 1.07 12.48 20.51
C ARG A 160 0.75 13.97 20.55
N MET A 161 -0.13 14.43 19.67
CA MET A 161 -0.59 15.83 19.63
C MET A 161 -1.33 16.22 20.92
N ARG A 162 -2.07 15.27 21.50
CA ARG A 162 -2.86 15.46 22.73
C ARG A 162 -2.00 15.56 23.97
N THR A 163 -0.91 14.80 24.06
CA THR A 163 0.04 14.93 25.16
C THR A 163 1.08 16.01 24.91
N GLY A 164 1.15 16.55 23.68
CA GLY A 164 2.17 17.50 23.25
C GLY A 164 3.57 16.88 23.13
N SER A 165 3.65 15.56 22.98
CA SER A 165 4.92 14.86 22.79
C SER A 165 5.59 15.19 21.46
N ASP A 166 4.82 15.53 20.44
CA ASP A 166 5.29 16.09 19.18
C ASP A 166 5.90 17.49 19.34
N VAL A 167 5.23 18.38 20.09
CA VAL A 167 5.70 19.73 20.38
C VAL A 167 7.01 19.69 21.19
N VAL A 168 7.08 18.82 22.19
CA VAL A 168 8.28 18.63 23.02
C VAL A 168 9.44 18.01 22.21
N ALA A 169 9.14 17.07 21.31
CA ALA A 169 10.15 16.54 20.39
C ALA A 169 10.67 17.64 19.45
N ALA A 170 9.77 18.46 18.90
CA ALA A 170 10.13 19.59 18.04
C ALA A 170 11.06 20.56 18.80
N SER A 171 10.79 20.84 20.08
CA SER A 171 11.63 21.67 20.95
C SER A 171 12.97 21.02 21.38
N GLY A 172 13.42 19.95 20.71
CA GLY A 172 14.72 19.31 20.94
C GLY A 172 14.75 18.20 22.00
N TYR A 173 13.63 17.90 22.66
CA TYR A 173 13.52 16.79 23.63
C TYR A 173 12.93 15.55 22.97
N THR A 174 13.68 14.96 22.05
CA THR A 174 13.29 13.80 21.22
C THR A 174 13.46 12.45 21.92
N GLY A 175 13.90 12.43 23.18
CA GLY A 175 14.32 11.23 23.91
C GLY A 175 15.74 10.78 23.57
N LYS A 176 16.52 11.65 22.91
CA LYS A 176 17.93 11.43 22.61
C LYS A 176 18.72 11.14 23.89
N ASP A 177 19.73 10.28 23.77
CA ASP A 177 20.59 9.81 24.87
C ASP A 177 19.84 9.04 25.98
N VAL A 178 18.60 8.62 25.70
CA VAL A 178 17.80 7.75 26.58
C VAL A 178 17.43 6.45 25.86
N GLY A 179 17.74 5.32 26.49
CA GLY A 179 17.38 3.99 26.03
C GLY A 179 16.07 3.50 26.65
N ILE A 180 15.21 2.91 25.83
CA ILE A 180 13.95 2.27 26.22
C ILE A 180 14.05 0.77 25.93
N ALA A 181 13.95 -0.06 26.98
CA ALA A 181 13.81 -1.50 26.84
C ALA A 181 12.34 -1.89 26.71
N ILE A 182 12.00 -2.57 25.62
CA ILE A 182 10.66 -3.09 25.35
C ILE A 182 10.67 -4.58 25.68
N ILE A 183 9.95 -4.98 26.73
CA ILE A 183 9.83 -6.37 27.16
C ILE A 183 8.47 -6.90 26.69
N ASP A 184 8.46 -7.67 25.60
CA ASP A 184 7.22 -8.02 24.89
C ASP A 184 7.36 -9.35 24.10
N SER A 185 6.63 -9.49 22.98
CA SER A 185 6.74 -10.60 22.03
C SER A 185 7.99 -10.48 21.15
N HIS A 186 8.06 -11.22 20.06
CA HIS A 186 9.11 -11.00 19.07
C HIS A 186 8.95 -9.63 18.38
N PHE A 187 9.95 -9.23 17.60
CA PHE A 187 10.01 -7.94 16.94
C PHE A 187 10.34 -8.10 15.45
N ASP A 188 9.81 -7.25 14.60
CA ASP A 188 10.16 -7.20 13.19
C ASP A 188 11.30 -6.20 12.96
N LEU A 189 12.54 -6.62 13.23
CA LEU A 189 13.72 -5.77 13.02
C LEU A 189 13.95 -5.36 11.55
N LEU A 190 13.30 -6.03 10.58
CA LEU A 190 13.34 -5.62 9.17
C LEU A 190 12.37 -4.47 8.88
N HIS A 191 11.49 -4.13 9.82
CA HIS A 191 10.65 -2.94 9.69
C HIS A 191 11.51 -1.68 9.78
N GLU A 192 11.28 -0.72 8.88
CA GLU A 192 12.06 0.54 8.81
C GLU A 192 11.99 1.36 10.11
N GLU A 193 10.82 1.39 10.76
CA GLU A 193 10.65 2.02 12.08
C GLU A 193 11.51 1.36 13.19
N LEU A 194 11.97 0.12 12.99
CA LEU A 194 12.89 -0.59 13.90
C LEU A 194 14.30 -0.76 13.29
N GLY A 195 14.63 0.01 12.26
CA GLY A 195 15.97 0.13 11.70
C GLY A 195 16.26 -0.73 10.46
N GLY A 196 15.29 -1.51 9.98
CA GLY A 196 15.36 -2.18 8.67
C GLY A 196 16.45 -3.26 8.54
N SER A 197 16.96 -3.79 9.66
CA SER A 197 18.07 -4.74 9.67
C SER A 197 18.00 -5.65 10.91
N THR A 198 18.14 -6.95 10.69
CA THR A 198 18.28 -7.95 11.76
C THR A 198 19.68 -7.97 12.39
N THR A 199 20.65 -7.24 11.81
CA THR A 199 21.99 -7.10 12.38
C THR A 199 21.97 -6.00 13.43
N LEU A 200 22.25 -6.36 14.68
CA LEU A 200 22.30 -5.43 15.81
C LEU A 200 23.75 -5.04 16.19
N PRO A 201 23.99 -3.80 16.62
CA PRO A 201 23.05 -2.68 16.62
C PRO A 201 22.70 -2.24 15.19
N ASN A 202 21.44 -1.86 14.98
CA ASN A 202 21.02 -1.14 13.77
C ASN A 202 20.79 0.35 14.11
N GLY A 203 20.21 1.13 13.20
CA GLY A 203 20.00 2.57 13.41
C GLY A 203 19.00 2.94 14.51
N VAL A 204 18.30 1.97 15.11
CA VAL A 204 17.20 2.18 16.07
C VAL A 204 17.30 1.23 17.25
N VAL A 205 17.42 -0.07 16.97
CA VAL A 205 17.52 -1.13 17.96
C VAL A 205 19.00 -1.44 18.20
N PHE A 206 19.44 -1.25 19.45
CA PHE A 206 20.86 -1.36 19.80
C PHE A 206 21.24 -2.75 20.31
N ALA A 207 20.30 -3.46 20.91
CA ALA A 207 20.46 -4.86 21.31
C ALA A 207 19.10 -5.53 21.45
N GLY A 208 19.11 -6.86 21.42
CA GLY A 208 17.94 -7.66 21.72
C GLY A 208 18.33 -9.04 22.22
N GLU A 209 17.52 -9.57 23.14
CA GLU A 209 17.72 -10.86 23.79
C GLU A 209 16.38 -11.59 23.93
N ASN A 210 16.37 -12.89 23.64
CA ASN A 210 15.18 -13.72 23.76
C ASN A 210 15.20 -14.51 25.07
N PHE A 211 14.34 -14.13 26.01
CA PHE A 211 14.17 -14.81 27.30
C PHE A 211 13.09 -15.90 27.27
N SER A 212 12.16 -15.84 26.32
CA SER A 212 11.17 -16.90 26.12
C SER A 212 11.85 -18.20 25.71
N ASP A 213 12.78 -18.11 24.75
CA ASP A 213 13.52 -19.21 24.15
C ASP A 213 15.01 -18.81 24.02
N PRO A 214 15.81 -18.94 25.11
CA PRO A 214 17.19 -18.47 25.16
C PRO A 214 18.07 -18.97 24.01
N GLY A 215 18.69 -18.02 23.30
CA GLY A 215 19.57 -18.28 22.15
C GLY A 215 18.86 -18.20 20.79
N GLU A 216 17.54 -18.11 20.74
CA GLU A 216 16.79 -17.81 19.52
C GLU A 216 16.81 -16.30 19.20
N SER A 217 16.52 -15.98 17.94
CA SER A 217 16.43 -14.60 17.47
C SER A 217 15.26 -13.86 18.14
N VAL A 218 15.44 -12.57 18.44
CA VAL A 218 14.31 -11.68 18.77
C VAL A 218 13.51 -11.27 17.53
N HIS A 219 14.14 -11.35 16.34
CA HIS A 219 13.48 -11.05 15.09
C HIS A 219 12.51 -12.15 14.68
N SER A 220 11.29 -11.76 14.34
CA SER A 220 10.31 -12.59 13.63
C SER A 220 9.54 -11.76 12.61
N HIS A 221 9.13 -12.41 11.52
CA HIS A 221 8.23 -11.86 10.49
C HIS A 221 6.83 -12.51 10.55
N ASP A 222 6.63 -13.50 11.43
CA ASP A 222 5.33 -14.13 11.64
C ASP A 222 4.43 -13.22 12.49
N PHE A 223 3.47 -12.56 11.85
CA PHE A 223 2.57 -11.58 12.48
C PHE A 223 2.06 -12.04 13.85
N ALA A 224 1.63 -13.30 14.01
CA ALA A 224 1.10 -13.82 15.26
C ALA A 224 2.10 -13.76 16.44
N SER A 225 3.39 -13.80 16.14
CA SER A 225 4.48 -13.81 17.13
C SER A 225 5.09 -12.44 17.42
N CYS A 226 4.93 -11.46 16.52
CA CYS A 226 5.65 -10.18 16.56
C CYS A 226 4.77 -8.93 16.50
N TYR A 227 3.47 -9.04 16.18
CA TYR A 227 2.63 -7.86 16.00
C TYR A 227 2.65 -6.92 17.22
N HIS A 228 2.61 -7.48 18.43
CA HIS A 228 2.52 -6.74 19.67
C HIS A 228 3.86 -6.09 20.04
N GLY A 229 4.97 -6.83 19.98
CA GLY A 229 6.32 -6.31 20.24
C GLY A 229 6.76 -5.26 19.22
N THR A 230 6.53 -5.52 17.93
CA THR A 230 6.80 -4.54 16.87
C THR A 230 5.98 -3.26 17.05
N GLY A 231 4.69 -3.40 17.32
CA GLY A 231 3.79 -2.27 17.52
C GLY A 231 4.19 -1.42 18.73
N THR A 232 4.42 -2.05 19.88
CA THR A 232 4.80 -1.36 21.12
C THR A 232 6.15 -0.64 21.01
N ALA A 233 7.15 -1.26 20.37
CA ALA A 233 8.44 -0.62 20.11
C ALA A 233 8.31 0.59 19.17
N SER A 234 7.51 0.47 18.11
CA SER A 234 7.20 1.57 17.21
C SER A 234 6.45 2.70 17.92
N ILE A 235 5.46 2.42 18.78
CA ILE A 235 4.75 3.45 19.56
C ILE A 235 5.74 4.22 20.46
N ALA A 236 6.58 3.51 21.21
CA ALA A 236 7.57 4.16 22.08
C ALA A 236 8.49 5.09 21.27
N ARG A 237 8.96 4.64 20.10
CA ARG A 237 9.77 5.45 19.20
C ARG A 237 9.00 6.61 18.58
N ARG A 238 7.73 6.42 18.19
CA ARG A 238 6.91 7.50 17.65
C ARG A 238 6.78 8.62 18.67
N TYR A 239 6.58 8.30 19.96
CA TYR A 239 6.61 9.32 21.01
C TYR A 239 8.03 9.87 21.22
N ALA A 240 9.08 9.05 21.34
CA ALA A 240 10.46 9.50 21.51
C ALA A 240 11.34 9.13 20.29
N PRO A 241 11.37 9.96 19.22
CA PRO A 241 11.91 9.57 17.91
C PRO A 241 13.40 9.22 17.89
N ASP A 242 14.18 9.79 18.82
CA ASP A 242 15.64 9.59 18.91
C ASP A 242 16.05 8.72 20.11
N SER A 243 15.09 8.10 20.82
CA SER A 243 15.41 7.11 21.84
C SER A 243 15.93 5.81 21.23
N GLY A 244 16.94 5.22 21.85
CA GLY A 244 17.45 3.91 21.46
C GLY A 244 16.58 2.79 22.00
N ILE A 245 16.23 1.82 21.16
CA ILE A 245 15.37 0.70 21.55
C ILE A 245 16.22 -0.53 21.92
N TYR A 246 15.81 -1.23 22.98
CA TYR A 246 16.35 -2.53 23.39
C TYR A 246 15.21 -3.55 23.38
N ALA A 247 15.29 -4.54 22.49
CA ALA A 247 14.17 -5.45 22.16
C ALA A 247 14.28 -6.77 22.94
N LEU A 248 13.44 -6.99 23.95
CA LEU A 248 13.52 -8.15 24.84
C LEU A 248 12.28 -9.04 24.72
N THR A 249 12.45 -10.24 24.16
CA THR A 249 11.35 -11.18 23.92
C THR A 249 11.09 -12.04 25.16
N VAL A 250 9.88 -12.00 25.71
CA VAL A 250 9.44 -12.86 26.83
C VAL A 250 8.27 -13.76 26.49
N PHE A 251 7.51 -13.47 25.42
CA PHE A 251 6.45 -14.36 24.92
C PHE A 251 6.98 -15.38 23.90
N PRO A 252 6.36 -16.58 23.83
CA PRO A 252 5.14 -17.01 24.54
C PRO A 252 5.30 -17.40 26.01
N ASN A 253 6.53 -17.55 26.53
CA ASN A 253 6.80 -18.05 27.89
C ASN A 253 6.93 -16.96 28.96
N ALA A 254 6.05 -15.95 28.96
CA ALA A 254 6.15 -14.76 29.81
C ALA A 254 5.79 -15.02 31.29
N TYR A 255 6.42 -16.02 31.92
CA TYR A 255 6.35 -16.29 33.34
C TYR A 255 7.07 -15.18 34.12
N ASP A 256 6.65 -14.91 35.36
CA ASP A 256 7.28 -13.89 36.22
C ASP A 256 8.81 -14.05 36.32
N SER A 257 9.34 -15.28 36.34
CA SER A 257 10.79 -15.54 36.37
C SER A 257 11.50 -15.14 35.06
N VAL A 258 10.82 -15.29 33.92
CA VAL A 258 11.34 -14.92 32.59
C VAL A 258 11.37 -13.40 32.46
N ILE A 259 10.28 -12.74 32.88
CA ILE A 259 10.17 -11.28 32.88
C ILE A 259 11.18 -10.65 33.85
N ALA A 260 11.30 -11.17 35.07
CA ALA A 260 12.30 -10.71 36.03
C ALA A 260 13.74 -10.87 35.52
N ASN A 261 14.03 -11.94 34.77
CA ASN A 261 15.34 -12.12 34.15
C ASN A 261 15.61 -11.11 33.02
N ALA A 262 14.58 -10.75 32.25
CA ALA A 262 14.67 -9.67 31.27
C ALA A 262 14.96 -8.32 31.93
N ILE A 263 14.31 -8.01 33.07
CA ILE A 263 14.60 -6.81 33.87
C ILE A 263 16.06 -6.83 34.37
N ASN A 264 16.54 -7.98 34.87
CA ASN A 264 17.93 -8.11 35.31
C ASN A 264 18.92 -7.81 34.19
N TRP A 265 18.67 -8.32 32.98
CA TRP A 265 19.51 -8.01 31.83
C TRP A 265 19.53 -6.51 31.51
N VAL A 266 18.39 -5.82 31.63
CA VAL A 266 18.35 -4.36 31.45
C VAL A 266 19.24 -3.66 32.48
N ILE A 267 19.19 -4.08 33.74
CA ILE A 267 20.01 -3.51 34.82
C ILE A 267 21.50 -3.76 34.57
N GLU A 268 21.86 -4.97 34.15
CA GLU A 268 23.24 -5.35 33.81
C GLU A 268 23.79 -4.55 32.62
N ASN A 269 22.91 -4.13 31.70
CA ASN A 269 23.25 -3.40 30.49
C ASN A 269 22.79 -1.93 30.50
N LYS A 270 22.45 -1.39 31.68
CA LYS A 270 21.82 -0.06 31.84
C LYS A 270 22.65 1.11 31.31
N ASP A 271 23.96 0.94 31.19
CA ASP A 271 24.86 1.99 30.69
C ASP A 271 24.94 2.00 29.15
N GLY A 272 24.21 1.09 28.48
CA GLY A 272 24.10 0.98 27.02
C GLY A 272 24.84 -0.24 26.44
N VAL A 273 24.39 -0.75 25.30
CA VAL A 273 25.03 -1.87 24.57
C VAL A 273 25.50 -1.42 23.20
N ALA A 274 26.71 -1.83 22.81
CA ALA A 274 27.28 -1.60 21.48
C ALA A 274 27.25 -0.13 21.01
N GLY A 275 27.44 0.81 21.94
CA GLY A 275 27.40 2.25 21.66
C GLY A 275 26.01 2.89 21.68
N GLY A 276 24.98 2.13 22.08
CA GLY A 276 23.64 2.66 22.33
C GLY A 276 23.54 3.51 23.60
N PRO A 277 22.46 4.30 23.75
CA PRO A 277 22.27 5.17 24.89
C PRO A 277 21.99 4.38 26.18
N PRO A 278 22.27 4.96 27.36
CA PRO A 278 21.94 4.35 28.65
C PRO A 278 20.45 4.00 28.75
N ILE A 279 20.13 2.78 29.18
CA ILE A 279 18.75 2.33 29.39
C ILE A 279 18.21 2.96 30.66
N LYS A 280 17.13 3.75 30.55
CA LYS A 280 16.48 4.42 31.70
C LYS A 280 15.03 4.04 31.88
N VAL A 281 14.42 3.44 30.87
CA VAL A 281 12.99 3.10 30.88
C VAL A 281 12.82 1.66 30.42
N ILE A 282 12.03 0.90 31.17
CA ILE A 282 11.50 -0.42 30.78
C ILE A 282 10.01 -0.25 30.53
N SER A 283 9.54 -0.67 29.36
CA SER A 283 8.14 -0.72 28.97
C SER A 283 7.65 -2.17 28.92
N MET A 284 6.59 -2.48 29.67
CA MET A 284 5.98 -3.81 29.75
C MET A 284 4.48 -3.73 29.43
N SER A 285 4.13 -3.98 28.18
CA SER A 285 2.73 -4.04 27.71
C SER A 285 2.10 -5.41 27.98
N LEU A 286 2.24 -5.90 29.21
CA LEU A 286 1.82 -7.23 29.62
C LEU A 286 1.28 -7.21 31.05
N GLY A 287 0.50 -8.24 31.39
CA GLY A 287 0.09 -8.46 32.76
C GLY A 287 -0.97 -9.54 32.90
N ALA A 288 -1.15 -10.00 34.13
CA ALA A 288 -2.17 -10.98 34.49
C ALA A 288 -2.67 -10.80 35.92
N GLY A 289 -3.78 -11.46 36.22
CA GLY A 289 -4.38 -11.48 37.55
C GLY A 289 -5.20 -10.22 37.88
N ARG A 290 -5.73 -10.20 39.10
CA ARG A 290 -6.63 -9.14 39.58
C ARG A 290 -6.25 -8.77 41.01
N ASN A 291 -5.54 -7.67 41.18
CA ASN A 291 -4.99 -7.25 42.47
C ASN A 291 -5.73 -6.01 43.00
N TYR A 292 -6.29 -6.13 44.20
CA TYR A 292 -7.09 -5.08 44.87
C TYR A 292 -6.25 -4.17 45.79
N SER A 293 -4.95 -4.43 45.90
CA SER A 293 -3.97 -3.66 46.67
C SER A 293 -2.63 -3.70 45.96
N THR A 294 -1.68 -2.86 46.40
CA THR A 294 -0.31 -2.90 45.87
C THR A 294 0.35 -4.25 46.13
N CYS A 295 1.15 -4.71 45.17
CA CYS A 295 1.85 -5.98 45.18
C CYS A 295 3.28 -5.81 45.69
N ASN A 296 3.44 -5.53 46.99
CA ASN A 296 4.74 -5.16 47.57
C ASN A 296 5.59 -6.36 48.00
N THR A 297 5.42 -7.50 47.32
CA THR A 297 6.14 -8.75 47.62
C THR A 297 6.25 -9.60 46.35
N GLY A 298 7.28 -10.44 46.26
CA GLY A 298 7.47 -11.38 45.17
C GLY A 298 8.43 -10.87 44.10
N ILE A 299 8.77 -11.76 43.16
CA ILE A 299 9.92 -11.56 42.27
C ILE A 299 9.81 -10.32 41.38
N MET A 300 8.60 -9.97 40.94
CA MET A 300 8.37 -8.78 40.11
C MET A 300 8.55 -7.47 40.89
N HIS A 301 8.18 -7.46 42.18
CA HIS A 301 8.38 -6.29 43.04
C HIS A 301 9.88 -6.08 43.34
N GLU A 302 10.60 -7.16 43.67
CA GLU A 302 12.05 -7.13 43.93
C GLU A 302 12.86 -6.74 42.67
N ALA A 303 12.48 -7.25 41.50
CA ALA A 303 13.14 -6.89 40.24
C ALA A 303 12.91 -5.40 39.89
N ALA A 304 11.70 -4.88 40.10
CA ALA A 304 11.40 -3.48 39.88
C ALA A 304 12.07 -2.56 40.91
N GLU A 305 12.17 -2.97 42.17
CA GLU A 305 12.95 -2.27 43.21
C GLU A 305 14.40 -2.11 42.77
N THR A 306 15.01 -3.22 42.35
CA THR A 306 16.40 -3.24 41.90
C THR A 306 16.60 -2.37 40.66
N ALA A 307 15.65 -2.35 39.73
CA ALA A 307 15.68 -1.47 38.57
C ALA A 307 15.68 0.01 38.97
N LEU A 308 14.76 0.41 39.86
CA LEU A 308 14.64 1.77 40.37
C LEU A 308 15.91 2.22 41.12
N GLU A 309 16.45 1.39 42.00
CA GLU A 309 17.71 1.65 42.71
C GLU A 309 18.90 1.87 41.76
N ASN A 310 18.82 1.33 40.54
CA ASN A 310 19.83 1.49 39.49
C ASN A 310 19.48 2.57 38.46
N GLY A 311 18.45 3.38 38.73
CA GLY A 311 18.04 4.50 37.87
C GLY A 311 17.36 4.07 36.58
N VAL A 312 16.67 2.93 36.60
CA VAL A 312 15.84 2.41 35.51
C VAL A 312 14.39 2.36 35.98
N LEU A 313 13.52 3.16 35.37
CA LEU A 313 12.10 3.20 35.67
C LEU A 313 11.37 2.07 34.94
N VAL A 314 10.49 1.38 35.65
CA VAL A 314 9.66 0.31 35.07
C VAL A 314 8.24 0.81 34.90
N ILE A 315 7.70 0.70 33.69
CA ILE A 315 6.35 1.14 33.32
C ILE A 315 5.56 -0.06 32.81
N ALA A 316 4.36 -0.29 33.33
CA ALA A 316 3.57 -1.47 32.97
C ALA A 316 2.07 -1.18 32.79
N ALA A 317 1.45 -1.95 31.91
CA ALA A 317 0.03 -1.87 31.59
C ALA A 317 -0.86 -2.33 32.76
N SER A 318 -1.90 -1.55 33.08
CA SER A 318 -2.87 -1.89 34.15
C SER A 318 -3.77 -3.09 33.81
N GLY A 319 -3.97 -3.38 32.52
CA GLY A 319 -4.74 -4.50 31.98
C GLY A 319 -6.09 -4.10 31.36
N ASN A 320 -6.67 -5.01 30.59
CA ASN A 320 -7.81 -4.75 29.69
C ASN A 320 -9.10 -5.48 30.11
N ASP A 321 -9.29 -5.78 31.39
CA ASP A 321 -10.44 -6.55 31.89
C ASP A 321 -11.64 -5.67 32.32
N GLY A 322 -11.49 -4.34 32.25
CA GLY A 322 -12.50 -3.38 32.72
C GLY A 322 -12.72 -3.40 34.24
N TYR A 323 -11.72 -3.84 35.01
CA TYR A 323 -11.82 -3.84 36.48
C TYR A 323 -11.87 -2.42 37.03
N THR A 324 -12.88 -2.12 37.84
CA THR A 324 -13.08 -0.78 38.41
C THR A 324 -12.37 -0.56 39.75
N ASN A 325 -11.67 -1.56 40.27
CA ASN A 325 -11.06 -1.52 41.60
C ASN A 325 -9.84 -2.45 41.75
N ALA A 326 -9.22 -2.83 40.63
CA ALA A 326 -8.08 -3.74 40.61
C ALA A 326 -7.28 -3.57 39.33
N ILE A 327 -5.98 -3.88 39.37
CA ILE A 327 -5.09 -3.90 38.20
C ILE A 327 -4.25 -5.18 38.16
N ALA A 328 -3.63 -5.45 37.02
CA ALA A 328 -2.81 -6.64 36.78
C ALA A 328 -1.43 -6.57 37.48
N SER A 329 -0.82 -7.73 37.70
CA SER A 329 0.62 -7.85 37.94
C SER A 329 1.34 -7.88 36.59
N PRO A 330 2.47 -7.19 36.40
CA PRO A 330 3.30 -6.55 37.43
C PRO A 330 2.91 -5.10 37.80
N ALA A 331 2.00 -4.46 37.06
CA ALA A 331 1.62 -3.05 37.30
C ALA A 331 1.13 -2.73 38.73
N CYS A 332 0.66 -3.72 39.49
CA CYS A 332 0.28 -3.53 40.89
C CYS A 332 1.45 -3.28 41.87
N SER A 333 2.71 -3.49 41.48
CA SER A 333 3.87 -3.16 42.33
C SER A 333 4.02 -1.64 42.48
N ASP A 334 4.24 -1.14 43.69
CA ASP A 334 4.50 0.28 43.95
C ASP A 334 5.85 0.77 43.41
N ASN A 335 6.78 -0.13 43.08
CA ASN A 335 8.03 0.19 42.37
C ASN A 335 7.84 0.32 40.84
N ILE A 336 6.64 0.08 40.31
CA ILE A 336 6.31 0.17 38.89
C ILE A 336 5.36 1.33 38.65
N ILE A 337 5.54 2.09 37.57
CA ILE A 337 4.59 3.10 37.11
C ILE A 337 3.49 2.39 36.33
N SER A 338 2.29 2.37 36.91
CA SER A 338 1.11 1.71 36.35
C SER A 338 0.33 2.64 35.43
N ILE A 339 0.07 2.17 34.20
CA ILE A 339 -0.54 2.97 33.14
C ILE A 339 -1.94 2.45 32.77
N GLY A 340 -2.93 3.32 32.91
CA GLY A 340 -4.27 3.17 32.37
C GLY A 340 -4.41 3.76 30.96
N SER A 341 -5.55 3.51 30.34
CA SER A 341 -5.86 3.89 28.96
C SER A 341 -7.02 4.89 28.91
N VAL A 342 -6.87 5.94 28.11
CA VAL A 342 -7.95 6.90 27.75
C VAL A 342 -8.13 6.96 26.24
N TRP A 343 -9.32 7.40 25.83
CA TRP A 343 -9.59 7.83 24.46
C TRP A 343 -8.77 9.08 24.12
N ASP A 344 -8.20 9.11 22.93
CA ASP A 344 -7.37 10.21 22.42
C ASP A 344 -8.16 11.26 21.62
N GLU A 345 -9.35 10.89 21.14
CA GLU A 345 -10.30 11.81 20.51
C GLU A 345 -11.77 11.53 20.84
N ASP A 346 -12.62 12.52 20.56
CA ASP A 346 -14.07 12.39 20.70
C ASP A 346 -14.63 11.47 19.62
N ASN A 347 -15.40 10.47 20.03
CA ASN A 347 -15.98 9.44 19.17
C ASN A 347 -14.95 8.61 18.39
N ALA A 348 -13.72 8.47 18.93
CA ALA A 348 -12.68 7.58 18.42
C ALA A 348 -13.27 6.20 18.09
N ASN A 349 -12.88 5.59 16.97
CA ASN A 349 -13.37 4.26 16.60
C ASN A 349 -12.98 3.21 17.67
N TYR A 350 -13.78 2.16 17.76
CA TYR A 350 -13.54 1.07 18.70
C TYR A 350 -14.19 -0.18 18.18
N GLU A 351 -13.38 -1.22 18.03
CA GLU A 351 -13.87 -2.57 17.82
C GLU A 351 -13.64 -3.38 19.11
N PRO A 352 -14.72 -3.82 19.80
CA PRO A 352 -14.57 -4.63 21.00
C PRO A 352 -13.71 -5.87 20.75
N PHE A 353 -12.63 -6.02 21.51
CA PHE A 353 -11.70 -7.13 21.41
C PHE A 353 -11.73 -7.99 22.68
N SER A 354 -11.46 -9.28 22.58
CA SER A 354 -11.35 -10.13 23.78
C SER A 354 -10.02 -9.88 24.50
N PRO A 355 -9.99 -9.75 25.84
CA PRO A 355 -11.08 -10.03 26.80
C PRO A 355 -12.04 -8.86 27.05
N ALA A 356 -11.68 -7.67 26.61
CA ALA A 356 -12.37 -6.39 26.70
C ALA A 356 -13.72 -6.35 25.94
N ASN A 357 -14.69 -7.17 26.34
CA ASN A 357 -16.06 -7.10 25.81
C ASN A 357 -16.86 -6.01 26.54
N CYS A 358 -16.41 -4.76 26.46
CA CYS A 358 -17.11 -3.59 26.97
C CYS A 358 -17.55 -2.69 25.80
N ILE A 359 -18.45 -1.73 26.06
CA ILE A 359 -18.96 -0.82 25.04
C ILE A 359 -19.06 0.58 25.66
N ASP A 360 -18.28 1.52 25.11
CA ASP A 360 -18.48 2.96 25.32
C ASP A 360 -19.25 3.51 24.11
N ASN A 361 -20.53 3.85 24.33
CA ASN A 361 -21.40 4.35 23.27
C ASN A 361 -21.13 5.82 22.92
N GLU A 362 -20.68 6.59 23.91
CA GLU A 362 -20.22 7.96 23.79
C GLU A 362 -18.80 7.96 24.35
N ARG A 363 -17.82 8.35 23.52
CA ARG A 363 -16.39 8.33 23.84
C ARG A 363 -15.90 9.76 23.77
N SER A 364 -15.37 10.29 24.85
CA SER A 364 -14.80 11.64 24.87
C SER A 364 -13.28 11.55 24.99
N ALA A 365 -12.55 12.49 24.36
CA ALA A 365 -11.12 12.61 24.62
C ALA A 365 -10.86 12.74 26.14
N ASP A 366 -9.79 12.11 26.62
CA ASP A 366 -9.43 12.02 28.04
C ASP A 366 -10.41 11.22 28.93
N GLU A 367 -11.44 10.60 28.36
CA GLU A 367 -12.25 9.61 29.06
C GLU A 367 -11.53 8.28 29.13
N LYS A 368 -11.56 7.67 30.32
CA LYS A 368 -11.03 6.32 30.53
C LYS A 368 -11.75 5.34 29.60
N THR A 369 -10.97 4.54 28.85
CA THR A 369 -11.55 3.48 28.03
C THR A 369 -12.23 2.42 28.91
N CYS A 370 -13.36 1.88 28.46
CA CYS A 370 -14.14 0.92 29.26
C CYS A 370 -13.36 -0.32 29.69
N TYR A 371 -12.35 -0.72 28.92
CA TYR A 371 -11.56 -1.90 29.20
C TYR A 371 -10.40 -1.63 30.14
N SER A 372 -9.99 -0.36 30.32
CA SER A 372 -8.87 -0.04 31.20
C SER A 372 -9.21 -0.46 32.62
N ASN A 373 -8.37 -1.32 33.19
CA ASN A 373 -8.37 -1.58 34.61
C ASN A 373 -8.03 -0.27 35.36
N MET A 374 -8.68 -0.06 36.50
CA MET A 374 -8.46 1.10 37.36
C MET A 374 -8.46 0.71 38.84
N THR A 375 -7.80 1.50 39.65
CA THR A 375 -7.75 1.35 41.10
C THR A 375 -7.22 2.63 41.74
N SER A 376 -7.45 2.83 43.05
CA SER A 376 -6.99 4.02 43.76
C SER A 376 -5.46 4.19 43.74
N PHE A 377 -4.72 3.09 43.55
CA PHE A 377 -3.26 3.07 43.47
C PHE A 377 -2.71 2.97 42.03
N LEU A 378 -3.54 3.15 41.00
CA LEU A 378 -3.07 3.38 39.63
C LEU A 378 -2.30 4.71 39.59
N ASP A 379 -1.18 4.79 38.86
CA ASP A 379 -0.37 6.01 38.83
C ASP A 379 -0.93 7.04 37.84
N LEU A 380 -0.98 6.67 36.55
CA LEU A 380 -1.23 7.61 35.45
C LEU A 380 -2.06 6.98 34.32
N TYR A 381 -2.53 7.82 33.42
CA TYR A 381 -3.14 7.44 32.16
C TYR A 381 -2.33 7.96 30.97
N ALA A 382 -2.42 7.25 29.84
CA ALA A 382 -1.90 7.72 28.56
C ALA A 382 -2.89 7.41 27.42
N PRO A 383 -2.83 8.17 26.31
CA PRO A 383 -3.69 7.93 25.15
C PRO A 383 -3.48 6.56 24.55
N SER A 384 -4.55 6.02 23.97
CA SER A 384 -4.63 4.66 23.48
C SER A 384 -5.88 4.49 22.62
N GLU A 385 -6.02 3.30 22.03
CA GLU A 385 -7.05 2.95 21.05
C GLU A 385 -6.77 3.50 19.67
N GLU A 386 -6.90 2.62 18.67
CA GLU A 386 -6.45 2.81 17.29
C GLU A 386 -5.06 3.47 17.09
N VAL A 387 -4.13 3.32 18.04
CA VAL A 387 -2.81 3.97 17.96
C VAL A 387 -2.04 3.40 16.78
N GLU A 388 -1.74 4.23 15.78
CA GLU A 388 -0.98 3.80 14.62
C GLU A 388 0.46 3.42 15.00
N CYS A 389 0.87 2.25 14.55
CA CYS A 389 2.19 1.68 14.80
C CYS A 389 2.66 0.81 13.62
N ALA A 390 3.94 0.43 13.65
CA ALA A 390 4.52 -0.53 12.71
C ALA A 390 3.77 -1.87 12.74
N GLN A 391 3.42 -2.37 11.55
CA GLN A 391 2.86 -3.70 11.38
C GLN A 391 3.98 -4.71 11.19
N CYS A 392 4.00 -5.78 12.00
CA CYS A 392 4.90 -6.90 11.70
C CYS A 392 4.58 -7.49 10.32
N GLY A 393 5.58 -7.68 9.46
CA GLY A 393 5.34 -7.99 8.06
C GLY A 393 5.63 -6.81 7.11
N GLY A 394 5.69 -5.59 7.65
CA GLY A 394 5.77 -4.34 6.90
C GLY A 394 4.43 -3.59 6.84
N GLY A 395 4.48 -2.26 6.76
CA GLY A 395 3.31 -1.38 6.71
C GLY A 395 2.91 -0.83 8.08
N THR A 396 1.73 -0.21 8.18
CA THR A 396 1.19 0.31 9.44
C THR A 396 -0.13 -0.36 9.80
N TRP A 397 -0.39 -0.45 11.10
CA TRP A 397 -1.58 -1.02 11.72
C TRP A 397 -1.92 -0.21 12.98
N THR A 398 -3.09 -0.42 13.57
CA THR A 398 -3.55 0.30 14.77
C THR A 398 -3.67 -0.61 15.99
N LEU A 399 -2.93 -0.31 17.07
CA LEU A 399 -2.96 -1.07 18.32
C LEU A 399 -3.84 -0.38 19.38
N GLY A 400 -4.79 -1.13 19.95
CA GLY A 400 -5.63 -0.68 21.07
C GLY A 400 -5.23 -1.29 22.42
N GLY A 401 -5.86 -0.83 23.49
CA GLY A 401 -5.60 -1.35 24.85
C GLY A 401 -4.61 -0.53 25.69
N THR A 402 -4.52 -0.88 26.98
CA THR A 402 -3.46 -0.36 27.88
C THR A 402 -2.06 -0.71 27.36
N SER A 403 -1.95 -1.72 26.50
CA SER A 403 -0.72 -2.10 25.81
C SER A 403 -0.18 -1.03 24.86
N SER A 404 -1.01 -0.12 24.35
CA SER A 404 -0.58 1.04 23.54
C SER A 404 -0.31 2.27 24.41
N ALA A 405 -1.07 2.43 25.50
CA ALA A 405 -0.85 3.51 26.47
C ALA A 405 0.52 3.41 27.15
N THR A 406 0.95 2.20 27.51
CA THR A 406 2.24 1.95 28.19
C THR A 406 3.48 2.41 27.39
N PRO A 407 3.67 2.02 26.12
CA PRO A 407 4.81 2.49 25.32
C PRO A 407 4.72 3.99 25.00
N ALA A 408 3.51 4.56 24.87
CA ALA A 408 3.34 6.01 24.77
C ALA A 408 3.87 6.73 26.03
N ALA A 409 3.49 6.26 27.22
CA ALA A 409 4.01 6.76 28.50
C ALA A 409 5.53 6.56 28.62
N ALA A 410 6.08 5.45 28.10
CA ALA A 410 7.51 5.20 28.07
C ALA A 410 8.27 6.19 27.18
N GLY A 411 7.76 6.49 25.98
CA GLY A 411 8.32 7.52 25.11
C GLY A 411 8.28 8.91 25.75
N MET A 412 7.15 9.32 26.32
CA MET A 412 7.04 10.60 27.04
C MET A 412 7.98 10.67 28.25
N THR A 413 8.17 9.54 28.95
CA THR A 413 9.15 9.44 30.04
C THR A 413 10.58 9.60 29.52
N ALA A 414 10.93 9.01 28.37
CA ALA A 414 12.25 9.20 27.79
C ALA A 414 12.52 10.67 27.42
N GLN A 415 11.54 11.37 26.85
CA GLN A 415 11.65 12.81 26.56
C GLN A 415 11.87 13.65 27.84
N ILE A 416 11.06 13.44 28.88
CA ILE A 416 11.25 14.22 30.13
C ILE A 416 12.56 13.85 30.84
N LEU A 417 13.06 12.63 30.71
CA LEU A 417 14.36 12.23 31.27
C LEU A 417 15.55 12.85 30.51
N GLN A 418 15.41 13.12 29.21
CA GLN A 418 16.39 13.94 28.49
C GLN A 418 16.47 15.35 29.10
N PHE A 419 15.34 15.92 29.51
CA PHE A 419 15.28 17.24 30.15
C PHE A 419 15.67 17.24 31.63
N LYS A 420 15.19 16.26 32.41
CA LYS A 420 15.35 16.11 33.86
C LYS A 420 15.86 14.70 34.19
N PRO A 421 17.14 14.39 33.90
CA PRO A 421 17.68 13.03 34.03
C PRO A 421 17.63 12.48 35.46
N ASP A 422 17.68 13.34 36.49
CA ASP A 422 17.62 12.94 37.90
C ASP A 422 16.29 12.27 38.28
N LEU A 423 15.22 12.47 37.51
CA LEU A 423 13.92 11.82 37.73
C LEU A 423 13.98 10.30 37.51
N SER A 424 15.02 9.76 36.85
CA SER A 424 15.17 8.31 36.66
C SER A 424 15.38 7.55 37.97
N LEU A 425 15.79 8.23 39.05
CA LEU A 425 16.03 7.67 40.38
C LEU A 425 14.87 7.94 41.36
N ASP A 426 13.84 8.67 40.94
CA ASP A 426 12.76 9.14 41.81
C ASP A 426 11.41 8.97 41.11
N LYS A 427 10.90 7.74 41.14
CA LYS A 427 9.59 7.37 40.59
C LYS A 427 8.50 8.29 41.10
N ASP A 428 8.47 8.54 42.41
CA ASP A 428 7.40 9.30 43.06
C ASP A 428 7.38 10.76 42.59
N ASN A 429 8.55 11.39 42.45
CA ASN A 429 8.63 12.75 41.94
C ASN A 429 8.30 12.85 40.43
N LEU A 430 8.68 11.85 39.63
CA LEU A 430 8.25 11.77 38.24
C LEU A 430 6.72 11.64 38.13
N VAL A 431 6.12 10.70 38.86
CA VAL A 431 4.66 10.50 38.88
C VAL A 431 3.96 11.74 39.43
N ALA A 432 4.48 12.38 40.47
CA ALA A 432 3.96 13.64 40.99
C ALA A 432 4.05 14.77 39.96
N THR A 433 5.12 14.83 39.18
CA THR A 433 5.27 15.82 38.10
C THR A 433 4.17 15.62 37.06
N PHE A 434 3.99 14.40 36.54
CA PHE A 434 2.93 14.09 35.58
C PHE A 434 1.52 14.24 36.16
N HIS A 435 1.31 13.92 37.44
CA HIS A 435 0.01 14.08 38.10
C HIS A 435 -0.34 15.57 38.30
N ASN A 436 0.61 16.37 38.78
CA ASN A 436 0.35 17.79 39.06
C ASN A 436 0.14 18.63 37.79
N THR A 437 0.64 18.17 36.64
CA THR A 437 0.61 18.91 35.36
C THR A 437 -0.33 18.28 34.33
N GLY A 438 -0.68 17.01 34.49
CA GLY A 438 -1.55 16.28 33.58
C GLY A 438 -3.00 16.75 33.63
N VAL A 439 -3.78 16.26 32.67
CA VAL A 439 -5.21 16.56 32.56
C VAL A 439 -6.02 15.53 33.33
N GLN A 440 -7.09 15.99 33.97
CA GLN A 440 -8.02 15.13 34.69
C GLN A 440 -8.69 14.12 33.75
N VAL A 441 -8.71 12.85 34.17
CA VAL A 441 -9.35 11.77 33.40
C VAL A 441 -10.84 11.72 33.72
N ILE A 442 -11.67 11.65 32.67
CA ILE A 442 -13.12 11.49 32.82
C ILE A 442 -13.38 10.02 33.17
N GLY A 443 -14.12 9.77 34.25
CA GLY A 443 -14.37 8.41 34.76
C GLY A 443 -13.29 7.87 35.72
N ASP A 444 -12.25 8.67 36.00
CA ASP A 444 -11.32 8.49 37.14
C ASP A 444 -10.71 9.85 37.53
N GLU A 445 -11.51 10.71 38.16
CA GLU A 445 -11.23 12.14 38.35
C GLU A 445 -10.04 12.43 39.29
N ASP A 446 -9.64 11.44 40.09
CA ASP A 446 -8.47 11.49 40.97
C ASP A 446 -7.15 11.24 40.22
N LYS A 447 -7.22 10.77 38.96
CA LYS A 447 -6.08 10.42 38.11
C LYS A 447 -5.90 11.39 36.96
N ARG A 448 -4.74 11.26 36.33
CA ARG A 448 -4.23 12.23 35.37
C ARG A 448 -3.66 11.54 34.16
N ARG A 449 -4.04 12.04 32.99
CA ARG A 449 -3.42 11.69 31.73
C ARG A 449 -2.22 12.60 31.52
N ILE A 450 -1.09 12.03 31.09
CA ILE A 450 0.18 12.74 30.94
C ILE A 450 0.01 13.92 29.96
N ASP A 451 0.38 15.13 30.39
CA ASP A 451 0.53 16.32 29.54
C ASP A 451 2.00 16.69 29.58
N LEU A 452 2.74 16.36 28.52
CA LEU A 452 4.19 16.44 28.54
C LEU A 452 4.68 17.88 28.43
N VAL A 453 3.98 18.72 27.67
CA VAL A 453 4.26 20.16 27.56
C VAL A 453 4.16 20.81 28.94
N ALA A 454 3.07 20.52 29.66
CA ALA A 454 2.89 21.03 31.02
C ALA A 454 3.91 20.44 32.02
N ALA A 455 4.29 19.16 31.87
CA ALA A 455 5.23 18.46 32.77
C ALA A 455 6.69 18.96 32.64
N ILE A 456 7.10 19.32 31.43
CA ILE A 456 8.38 20.00 31.20
C ILE A 456 8.32 21.42 31.78
N GLY A 457 7.12 22.01 31.79
CA GLY A 457 6.80 23.26 32.48
C GLY A 457 6.81 24.40 31.48
N ASN A 458 5.61 24.81 31.03
CA ASN A 458 5.31 25.90 30.10
C ASN A 458 6.58 26.56 29.55
N PHE A 459 7.01 26.12 28.36
CA PHE A 459 7.71 27.02 27.47
C PHE A 459 6.88 28.30 27.44
N VAL A 460 7.34 29.37 28.08
CA VAL A 460 6.83 30.68 27.69
C VAL A 460 7.50 30.91 26.36
N THR A 461 6.91 30.33 25.31
CA THR A 461 7.33 30.60 23.95
C THR A 461 7.05 32.07 23.72
N HIS A 462 8.11 32.84 23.52
CA HIS A 462 7.98 34.22 23.13
C HIS A 462 8.10 34.22 21.61
N PRO A 463 7.12 34.76 20.87
CA PRO A 463 7.31 34.88 19.44
C PRO A 463 8.58 35.71 19.18
N PRO A 464 9.37 35.32 18.17
CA PRO A 464 10.57 36.05 17.82
C PRO A 464 10.23 37.48 17.40
N ILE A 465 11.22 38.36 17.39
CA ILE A 465 11.06 39.76 17.00
C ILE A 465 12.08 40.08 15.90
N ILE A 466 11.62 40.57 14.75
CA ILE A 466 12.50 41.19 13.76
C ILE A 466 12.88 42.59 14.24
N GLU A 467 14.10 42.74 14.73
CA GLU A 467 14.64 44.00 15.26
C GLU A 467 14.94 45.02 14.15
N ALA A 468 15.49 44.55 13.03
CA ALA A 468 15.81 45.40 11.88
C ALA A 468 16.04 44.61 10.60
N ILE A 469 15.74 45.24 9.46
CA ILE A 469 16.20 44.81 8.15
C ILE A 469 17.05 45.93 7.54
N ASN A 470 18.28 45.58 7.14
CA ASN A 470 19.22 46.48 6.49
C ASN A 470 19.53 45.98 5.07
N ILE A 471 19.50 46.90 4.10
CA ILE A 471 19.80 46.62 2.70
C ILE A 471 21.11 47.30 2.32
N THR A 472 22.00 46.55 1.67
CA THR A 472 23.21 47.06 1.04
C THR A 472 23.21 46.66 -0.43
N THR A 473 23.18 47.64 -1.34
CA THR A 473 23.20 47.41 -2.78
C THR A 473 24.63 47.43 -3.31
N GLU A 474 25.02 46.41 -4.07
CA GLU A 474 26.32 46.32 -4.76
C GLU A 474 26.12 46.39 -6.30
N GLU A 475 27.13 46.06 -7.10
CA GLU A 475 27.02 46.12 -8.58
C GLU A 475 26.19 44.97 -9.15
N THR A 476 26.30 43.76 -8.59
CA THR A 476 25.65 42.54 -9.11
C THR A 476 24.62 41.94 -8.16
N VAL A 477 24.68 42.28 -6.87
CA VAL A 477 23.79 41.71 -5.85
C VAL A 477 23.23 42.79 -4.93
N VAL A 478 22.14 42.45 -4.25
CA VAL A 478 21.65 43.15 -3.07
C VAL A 478 21.81 42.24 -1.85
N THR A 479 22.44 42.75 -0.79
CA THR A 479 22.62 42.06 0.49
C THR A 479 21.59 42.54 1.50
N ILE A 480 20.86 41.61 2.10
CA ILE A 480 19.83 41.83 3.10
C ILE A 480 20.34 41.26 4.42
N ALA A 481 20.50 42.09 5.44
CA ALA A 481 20.82 41.68 6.79
C ALA A 481 19.60 41.83 7.70
N ILE A 482 19.13 40.73 8.27
CA ILE A 482 17.97 40.63 9.14
C ILE A 482 18.46 40.37 10.56
N ASN A 483 18.24 41.32 11.45
CA ASN A 483 18.50 41.16 12.88
C ASN A 483 17.21 40.68 13.54
N VAL A 484 17.31 39.57 14.25
CA VAL A 484 16.18 38.93 14.94
C VAL A 484 16.59 38.63 16.37
N SER A 485 15.66 38.80 17.29
CA SER A 485 15.81 38.39 18.68
C SER A 485 14.74 37.37 19.03
N ASP A 486 15.09 36.43 19.88
CA ASP A 486 14.18 35.45 20.42
C ASP A 486 14.54 35.15 21.87
N SER A 487 13.61 35.38 22.80
CA SER A 487 14.01 35.55 24.21
C SER A 487 14.23 34.23 24.96
N ASP A 488 13.69 33.14 24.44
CA ASP A 488 13.86 31.73 24.82
C ASP A 488 14.84 30.97 23.91
N ALA A 489 15.34 31.63 22.85
CA ALA A 489 16.42 31.14 21.98
C ALA A 489 16.08 29.87 21.19
N ASP A 490 14.83 29.72 20.73
CA ASP A 490 14.37 28.62 19.88
C ASP A 490 13.90 29.08 18.49
N LEU A 491 14.50 30.14 17.96
CA LEU A 491 14.28 30.64 16.60
C LEU A 491 14.56 29.55 15.55
N ASP A 492 13.58 29.28 14.67
CA ASP A 492 13.68 28.25 13.62
C ASP A 492 14.01 28.86 12.25
N LYS A 493 13.09 29.72 11.75
CA LYS A 493 13.14 30.20 10.35
C LYS A 493 12.83 31.68 10.23
N ILE A 494 13.40 32.31 9.21
CA ILE A 494 13.01 33.63 8.73
C ILE A 494 12.42 33.51 7.33
N TYR A 495 11.21 34.02 7.15
CA TYR A 495 10.54 34.04 5.86
C TYR A 495 10.72 35.41 5.22
N LEU A 496 11.50 35.47 4.14
CA LEU A 496 11.79 36.67 3.38
C LEU A 496 10.87 36.77 2.16
N TYR A 497 10.22 37.92 2.01
CA TYR A 497 9.31 38.24 0.92
C TYR A 497 9.90 39.37 0.05
N VAL A 498 9.73 39.26 -1.27
CA VAL A 498 10.07 40.28 -2.27
C VAL A 498 8.82 40.55 -3.11
N ASP A 499 8.41 41.81 -3.20
CA ASP A 499 7.19 42.27 -3.91
C ASP A 499 5.91 41.51 -3.54
N GLY A 500 5.80 41.14 -2.26
CA GLY A 500 4.63 40.45 -1.71
C GLY A 500 4.57 38.95 -1.99
N SER A 501 5.57 38.37 -2.65
CA SER A 501 5.72 36.92 -2.81
C SER A 501 6.84 36.40 -1.94
N GLU A 502 6.68 35.19 -1.39
CA GLU A 502 7.74 34.54 -0.63
C GLU A 502 8.93 34.28 -1.54
N HIS A 503 10.09 34.81 -1.16
CA HIS A 503 11.33 34.62 -1.89
C HIS A 503 12.13 33.44 -1.31
N LYS A 504 12.23 33.36 0.02
CA LYS A 504 13.00 32.30 0.69
C LYS A 504 12.60 32.14 2.15
N ALA A 505 12.47 30.89 2.61
CA ALA A 505 12.57 30.53 4.02
C ALA A 505 14.04 30.25 4.35
N ILE A 506 14.59 30.95 5.34
CA ILE A 506 15.99 30.86 5.75
C ILE A 506 16.04 30.20 7.11
N ASP A 507 16.63 29.01 7.19
CA ASP A 507 16.89 28.31 8.45
C ASP A 507 17.92 29.11 9.26
N VAL A 508 17.68 29.20 10.58
CA VAL A 508 18.56 29.94 11.48
C VAL A 508 19.21 28.98 12.47
N GLU A 509 20.51 28.73 12.30
CA GLU A 509 21.29 27.96 13.27
C GLU A 509 21.86 28.89 14.35
N THR A 510 21.20 28.97 15.51
CA THR A 510 21.69 29.76 16.65
C THR A 510 21.31 29.12 17.98
N ASP A 511 22.29 28.97 18.87
CA ASP A 511 22.10 28.54 20.26
C ASP A 511 21.82 29.73 21.22
N GLY A 512 21.54 30.92 20.68
CA GLY A 512 21.44 32.17 21.43
C GLY A 512 20.21 33.02 21.11
N PRO A 513 19.87 33.98 21.98
CA PRO A 513 18.62 34.73 21.91
C PRO A 513 18.59 35.83 20.83
N THR A 514 19.61 35.90 19.98
CA THR A 514 19.69 36.90 18.91
C THR A 514 20.48 36.33 17.75
N ALA A 515 19.98 36.54 16.54
CA ALA A 515 20.66 36.17 15.31
C ALA A 515 20.77 37.37 14.35
N THR A 516 21.77 37.33 13.49
CA THR A 516 21.85 38.21 12.33
C THR A 516 22.05 37.34 11.11
N VAL A 517 21.02 37.30 10.26
CA VAL A 517 21.01 36.48 9.05
C VAL A 517 21.27 37.38 7.85
N THR A 518 22.24 37.02 7.03
CA THR A 518 22.54 37.71 5.78
C THR A 518 22.12 36.86 4.60
N HIS A 519 21.28 37.40 3.72
CA HIS A 519 20.89 36.77 2.46
C HIS A 519 21.20 37.71 1.30
N GLN A 520 21.75 37.16 0.22
CA GLN A 520 22.04 37.92 -1.01
C GLN A 520 21.07 37.51 -2.11
N ILE A 521 20.57 38.49 -2.84
CA ILE A 521 19.79 38.28 -4.06
C ILE A 521 20.60 38.83 -5.22
N ASP A 522 20.84 38.01 -6.24
CA ASP A 522 21.48 38.46 -7.47
C ASP A 522 20.48 39.28 -8.30
N TYR A 523 20.93 40.41 -8.85
CA TYR A 523 20.07 41.23 -9.70
C TYR A 523 19.67 40.54 -11.01
N ALA A 524 20.43 39.55 -11.48
CA ALA A 524 20.05 38.75 -12.64
C ALA A 524 18.71 37.99 -12.43
N LEU A 525 18.35 37.73 -11.16
CA LEU A 525 17.09 37.08 -10.77
C LEU A 525 15.90 38.05 -10.69
N LEU A 526 16.14 39.36 -10.78
CA LEU A 526 15.14 40.40 -10.64
C LEU A 526 14.89 41.08 -11.99
N ASP A 527 13.68 41.58 -12.18
CA ASP A 527 13.42 42.49 -13.30
C ASP A 527 14.00 43.88 -12.99
N ALA A 528 14.35 44.66 -14.01
CA ALA A 528 14.86 46.01 -13.76
C ALA A 528 13.76 46.90 -13.16
N GLY A 529 14.00 47.50 -12.00
CA GLY A 529 12.97 48.31 -11.33
C GLY A 529 13.12 48.41 -9.82
N GLU A 530 12.10 48.99 -9.18
CA GLU A 530 12.01 49.05 -7.72
C GLU A 530 11.43 47.75 -7.18
N HIS A 531 12.06 47.19 -6.14
CA HIS A 531 11.63 46.00 -5.43
C HIS A 531 11.56 46.27 -3.94
N CYS A 532 10.53 45.75 -3.28
CA CYS A 532 10.31 45.94 -1.84
C CYS A 532 10.37 44.61 -1.09
N ILE A 533 10.98 44.61 0.09
CA ILE A 533 11.17 43.44 0.94
C ILE A 533 10.50 43.60 2.30
N ARG A 534 10.00 42.48 2.82
CA ARG A 534 9.52 42.31 4.20
C ARG A 534 9.93 40.92 4.69
N ALA A 535 10.02 40.75 6.00
CA ALA A 535 10.22 39.43 6.59
C ALA A 535 9.43 39.26 7.89
N TYR A 536 9.18 38.02 8.26
CA TYR A 536 8.80 37.63 9.62
C TYR A 536 9.62 36.41 10.02
N ALA A 537 9.76 36.19 11.33
CA ALA A 537 10.44 35.03 11.90
C ALA A 537 9.42 34.06 12.50
N ALA A 538 9.78 32.79 12.58
CA ALA A 538 9.05 31.77 13.33
C ALA A 538 10.01 31.00 14.25
N ASP A 539 9.54 30.69 15.45
CA ASP A 539 10.23 29.78 16.38
C ASP A 539 9.92 28.31 16.03
N VAL A 540 10.59 27.39 16.72
CA VAL A 540 10.39 25.94 16.61
C VAL A 540 8.96 25.51 16.99
N ALA A 541 8.29 26.29 17.84
CA ALA A 541 6.88 26.11 18.20
C ALA A 541 5.89 26.76 17.19
N LEU A 542 6.40 27.27 16.06
CA LEU A 542 5.67 27.95 14.98
C LEU A 542 4.98 29.26 15.38
N ASN A 543 5.35 29.89 16.51
CA ASN A 543 4.88 31.24 16.80
C ASN A 543 5.62 32.22 15.91
N GLN A 544 4.86 33.18 15.36
CA GLN A 544 5.36 34.12 14.35
C GLN A 544 5.61 35.49 14.96
N SER A 545 6.69 36.13 14.51
CA SER A 545 6.90 37.56 14.74
C SER A 545 5.83 38.38 14.01
N GLU A 546 5.65 39.62 14.45
CA GLU A 546 5.07 40.63 13.55
C GLU A 546 5.96 40.81 12.32
N TRP A 547 5.36 41.26 11.22
CA TRP A 547 6.12 41.60 10.02
C TRP A 547 7.06 42.77 10.26
N SER A 548 8.24 42.70 9.65
CA SER A 548 9.15 43.84 9.59
C SER A 548 8.55 45.03 8.85
N ASP A 549 9.15 46.20 9.09
CA ASP A 549 9.01 47.34 8.20
C ASP A 549 9.42 46.97 6.78
N GLU A 550 8.70 47.49 5.80
CA GLU A 550 9.02 47.35 4.38
C GLU A 550 10.22 48.22 4.00
N LYS A 551 11.15 47.65 3.24
CA LYS A 551 12.33 48.33 2.72
C LYS A 551 12.42 48.08 1.22
N CYS A 552 12.71 49.11 0.43
CA CYS A 552 12.79 48.97 -1.03
C CYS A 552 14.17 49.35 -1.56
N PHE A 553 14.55 48.77 -2.70
CA PHE A 553 15.77 49.03 -3.45
C PHE A 553 15.49 49.02 -4.96
N ILE A 554 16.46 49.45 -5.77
CA ILE A 554 16.33 49.46 -7.23
C ILE A 554 17.29 48.44 -7.83
N ALA A 555 16.76 47.43 -8.53
CA ALA A 555 17.53 46.49 -9.32
C ALA A 555 17.91 47.12 -10.67
N PRO A 556 19.21 47.15 -11.03
CA PRO A 556 19.65 47.58 -12.35
C PRO A 556 19.25 46.57 -13.44
N ASP A 557 19.25 47.02 -14.68
CA ASP A 557 19.04 46.15 -15.85
C ASP A 557 20.32 45.32 -16.11
N VAL A 558 20.28 44.04 -15.71
CA VAL A 558 21.39 43.08 -15.89
C VAL A 558 21.05 42.11 -17.03
N PRO A 559 21.98 41.85 -17.98
CA PRO A 559 21.76 40.87 -19.03
C PRO A 559 21.57 39.44 -18.48
N LYS A 560 20.42 38.81 -18.75
CA LYS A 560 20.10 37.41 -18.41
C LYS A 560 20.69 36.47 -19.46
N ASN A 561 21.52 35.49 -19.08
CA ASN A 561 22.17 34.57 -20.03
C ASN A 561 21.65 33.14 -19.84
N PRO A 562 21.47 32.36 -20.93
CA PRO A 562 21.02 30.99 -20.79
C PRO A 562 22.12 30.06 -20.22
N PRO A 563 21.73 28.96 -19.55
CA PRO A 563 22.66 27.97 -19.03
C PRO A 563 23.30 27.12 -20.14
N THR A 564 24.30 26.32 -19.78
CA THR A 564 24.98 25.33 -20.64
C THR A 564 25.08 23.96 -19.98
N ILE A 565 24.98 22.89 -20.79
CA ILE A 565 25.42 21.54 -20.40
C ILE A 565 26.90 21.41 -20.76
N ASP A 566 27.75 21.22 -19.76
CA ASP A 566 29.21 21.17 -19.94
C ASP A 566 29.70 19.75 -20.23
N SER A 567 29.08 18.75 -19.61
CA SER A 567 29.42 17.34 -19.82
C SER A 567 28.22 16.43 -19.59
N ILE A 568 28.23 15.28 -20.27
CA ILE A 568 27.27 14.19 -20.09
C ILE A 568 27.98 12.88 -20.39
N GLU A 569 27.77 11.88 -19.54
CA GLU A 569 28.31 10.52 -19.63
C GLU A 569 27.21 9.51 -19.32
N VAL A 570 27.22 8.38 -20.02
CA VAL A 570 26.29 7.27 -19.80
C VAL A 570 27.06 5.99 -19.49
N SER A 571 26.63 5.26 -18.47
CA SER A 571 27.18 3.96 -18.09
C SER A 571 26.05 2.93 -17.97
N ALA A 572 26.17 1.81 -18.67
CA ALA A 572 25.23 0.69 -18.59
C ALA A 572 25.80 -0.46 -17.75
N ASN A 573 24.97 -1.07 -16.91
CA ASN A 573 25.31 -2.21 -16.08
C ASN A 573 24.13 -3.21 -16.01
N GLY A 574 24.24 -4.31 -16.75
CA GLY A 574 23.14 -5.25 -16.92
C GLY A 574 21.96 -4.57 -17.62
N LEU A 575 20.77 -4.68 -17.01
CA LEU A 575 19.52 -4.07 -17.50
C LEU A 575 19.28 -2.64 -17.01
N PHE A 576 20.29 -1.98 -16.42
CA PHE A 576 20.19 -0.62 -15.90
C PHE A 576 21.23 0.29 -16.56
N PHE A 577 20.97 1.59 -16.60
CA PHE A 577 21.98 2.59 -16.95
C PHE A 577 21.92 3.80 -16.04
N THR A 578 23.04 4.51 -15.95
CA THR A 578 23.16 5.78 -15.23
C THR A 578 23.65 6.85 -16.19
N VAL A 579 23.04 8.03 -16.12
CA VAL A 579 23.49 9.26 -16.79
C VAL A 579 24.06 10.17 -15.73
N THR A 580 25.27 10.67 -15.93
CA THR A 580 25.88 11.69 -15.08
C THR A 580 26.41 12.83 -15.93
N GLY A 581 26.50 14.03 -15.37
CA GLY A 581 27.08 15.15 -16.11
C GLY A 581 27.20 16.40 -15.27
N THR A 582 27.61 17.47 -15.93
CA THR A 582 27.72 18.80 -15.34
C THR A 582 27.07 19.86 -16.19
N ALA A 583 26.51 20.87 -15.54
CA ALA A 583 25.90 22.05 -16.14
C ALA A 583 26.41 23.31 -15.44
N SER A 584 26.45 24.41 -16.17
CA SER A 584 26.83 25.71 -15.63
C SER A 584 25.92 26.80 -16.14
N ASP A 585 25.84 27.90 -15.40
CA ASP A 585 25.07 29.07 -15.77
C ASP A 585 25.92 30.33 -15.54
N PRO A 586 26.08 31.23 -16.55
CA PRO A 586 26.90 32.43 -16.41
C PRO A 586 26.44 33.41 -15.32
N ASP A 587 25.14 33.45 -15.03
CA ASP A 587 24.49 34.23 -13.97
C ASP A 587 24.19 33.41 -12.72
N ASN A 588 24.71 32.18 -12.66
CA ASN A 588 24.68 31.29 -11.51
C ASN A 588 23.27 31.06 -10.95
N ASN A 589 22.28 31.01 -11.85
CA ASN A 589 20.86 30.86 -11.53
C ASN A 589 20.24 29.59 -12.14
N LEU A 590 21.07 28.57 -12.37
CA LEU A 590 20.68 27.25 -12.87
C LEU A 590 19.57 26.64 -11.98
N SER A 591 18.45 26.24 -12.58
CA SER A 591 17.29 25.72 -11.86
C SER A 591 17.28 24.19 -11.83
N TYR A 592 17.29 23.54 -13.00
CA TYR A 592 17.29 22.09 -13.10
C TYR A 592 17.80 21.61 -14.46
N VAL A 593 18.22 20.34 -14.50
CA VAL A 593 18.61 19.64 -15.73
C VAL A 593 17.52 18.63 -16.09
N GLN A 594 17.32 18.42 -17.39
CA GLN A 594 16.44 17.38 -17.90
C GLN A 594 17.16 16.49 -18.91
N ILE A 595 16.73 15.24 -18.99
CA ILE A 595 17.16 14.30 -20.02
C ILE A 595 15.97 13.80 -20.86
N ASP A 596 16.23 13.46 -22.12
CA ASP A 596 15.28 12.75 -22.99
C ASP A 596 15.92 11.43 -23.43
N ILE A 597 15.16 10.33 -23.30
CA ILE A 597 15.59 8.99 -23.67
C ILE A 597 14.92 8.63 -25.00
N ASN A 598 15.70 8.12 -25.95
CA ASN A 598 15.24 7.70 -27.27
C ASN A 598 14.58 8.81 -28.11
N ASP A 599 14.96 10.07 -27.88
CA ASP A 599 14.36 11.25 -28.54
C ASP A 599 12.83 11.22 -28.48
N SER A 600 12.29 10.82 -27.33
CA SER A 600 10.86 10.62 -27.13
C SER A 600 10.09 11.94 -27.06
N GLY A 601 10.79 13.05 -26.79
CA GLY A 601 10.21 14.35 -26.47
C GLY A 601 9.69 14.46 -25.03
N ASN A 602 9.80 13.39 -24.23
CA ASN A 602 9.42 13.39 -22.82
C ASN A 602 10.65 13.67 -21.95
N TRP A 603 10.77 14.92 -21.53
CA TRP A 603 11.87 15.38 -20.70
C TRP A 603 11.68 14.97 -19.24
N ILE A 604 12.66 14.26 -18.69
CA ILE A 604 12.72 13.79 -17.31
C ILE A 604 13.65 14.73 -16.56
N THR A 605 13.16 15.39 -15.50
CA THR A 605 14.01 16.16 -14.60
C THR A 605 14.87 15.21 -13.76
N VAL A 606 16.17 15.47 -13.70
CA VAL A 606 17.15 14.61 -13.01
C VAL A 606 17.59 15.21 -11.68
N ASP A 607 18.20 14.39 -10.83
CA ASP A 607 18.67 14.83 -9.51
C ASP A 607 19.98 15.63 -9.66
N GLY A 608 20.04 16.78 -9.00
CA GLY A 608 21.19 17.69 -9.03
C GLY A 608 21.08 18.83 -10.06
N GLN A 609 21.90 19.86 -9.89
CA GLN A 609 21.94 21.06 -10.75
C GLN A 609 23.27 21.13 -11.49
N GLU A 610 24.33 21.63 -10.84
CA GLU A 610 25.67 21.75 -11.44
C GLU A 610 26.32 20.41 -11.74
N ALA A 611 26.11 19.43 -10.86
CA ALA A 611 26.43 18.02 -11.08
C ALA A 611 25.13 17.24 -10.96
N PHE A 612 24.76 16.55 -12.03
CA PHE A 612 23.49 15.84 -12.09
C PHE A 612 23.69 14.35 -12.33
N SER A 613 22.72 13.56 -11.86
CA SER A 613 22.69 12.11 -12.03
C SER A 613 21.27 11.60 -12.24
N TYR A 614 21.14 10.54 -13.01
CA TYR A 614 19.91 9.79 -13.20
C TYR A 614 20.23 8.30 -13.31
N SER A 615 19.48 7.47 -12.59
CA SER A 615 19.54 6.00 -12.73
C SER A 615 18.23 5.49 -13.30
N SER A 616 18.33 4.69 -14.36
CA SER A 616 17.16 4.11 -15.02
C SER A 616 16.51 3.05 -14.14
N PRO A 617 15.20 2.80 -14.32
CA PRO A 617 14.63 1.50 -13.95
C PRO A 617 15.23 0.38 -14.80
N GLU A 618 14.81 -0.86 -14.57
CA GLU A 618 15.16 -2.00 -15.41
C GLU A 618 14.63 -1.77 -16.84
N MET A 619 15.49 -1.98 -17.83
CA MET A 619 15.25 -1.72 -19.25
C MET A 619 15.34 -3.01 -20.06
N ASP A 620 14.68 -3.06 -21.21
CA ASP A 620 14.85 -4.17 -22.16
C ASP A 620 16.24 -4.14 -22.80
N GLU A 621 16.78 -5.30 -23.19
CA GLU A 621 18.01 -5.38 -23.98
C GLU A 621 17.84 -4.64 -25.31
N GLY A 622 18.82 -3.81 -25.64
CA GLY A 622 18.76 -3.00 -26.85
C GLY A 622 19.65 -1.77 -26.82
N THR A 623 19.62 -1.04 -27.93
CA THR A 623 20.33 0.23 -28.10
C THR A 623 19.42 1.39 -27.72
N TYR A 624 19.93 2.30 -26.90
CA TYR A 624 19.22 3.49 -26.42
C TYR A 624 20.00 4.76 -26.74
N THR A 625 19.29 5.89 -26.75
CA THR A 625 19.90 7.23 -26.81
C THR A 625 19.49 8.10 -25.63
N VAL A 626 20.37 9.03 -25.25
CA VAL A 626 20.09 10.07 -24.26
C VAL A 626 20.58 11.43 -24.76
N LYS A 627 19.78 12.47 -24.55
CA LYS A 627 20.17 13.90 -24.63
C LYS A 627 19.86 14.60 -23.32
N ALA A 628 20.52 15.73 -23.07
CA ALA A 628 20.25 16.60 -21.93
C ALA A 628 20.06 18.07 -22.34
N ARG A 629 19.39 18.83 -21.47
CA ARG A 629 19.33 20.30 -21.49
C ARG A 629 19.25 20.87 -20.08
N ALA A 630 19.74 22.09 -19.90
CA ALA A 630 19.67 22.84 -18.66
C ALA A 630 18.66 23.99 -18.75
N ILE A 631 18.02 24.32 -17.62
CA ILE A 631 17.03 25.38 -17.50
C ILE A 631 17.39 26.25 -16.30
N ASP A 632 17.37 27.56 -16.47
CA ASP A 632 17.57 28.54 -15.40
C ASP A 632 16.24 28.97 -14.74
N THR A 633 16.33 29.75 -13.65
CA THR A 633 15.15 30.28 -12.94
C THR A 633 14.37 31.34 -13.74
N GLY A 634 14.97 31.92 -14.78
CA GLY A 634 14.35 32.82 -15.76
C GLY A 634 13.60 32.08 -16.89
N ASN A 635 13.61 30.74 -16.88
CA ASN A 635 13.12 29.86 -17.95
C ASN A 635 13.84 30.03 -19.29
N LEU A 636 15.12 30.40 -19.30
CA LEU A 636 15.96 30.24 -20.48
C LEU A 636 16.53 28.81 -20.52
N TYR A 637 16.78 28.34 -21.75
CA TYR A 637 17.20 26.97 -22.01
C TYR A 637 18.60 26.96 -22.62
N SER A 638 19.41 25.98 -22.21
CA SER A 638 20.59 25.60 -22.98
C SER A 638 20.20 25.03 -24.34
N PHE A 639 21.15 24.99 -25.27
CA PHE A 639 21.02 24.06 -26.40
C PHE A 639 20.99 22.61 -25.90
N GLU A 640 20.26 21.74 -26.60
CA GLU A 640 20.24 20.31 -26.33
C GLU A 640 21.59 19.68 -26.70
N THR A 641 22.06 18.72 -25.90
CA THR A 641 23.27 17.97 -26.25
C THR A 641 23.06 17.08 -27.47
N GLU A 642 24.14 16.74 -28.16
CA GLU A 642 24.10 15.64 -29.14
C GLU A 642 23.70 14.32 -28.46
N PRO A 643 22.91 13.45 -29.13
CA PRO A 643 22.49 12.19 -28.55
C PRO A 643 23.65 11.22 -28.33
N GLN A 644 23.78 10.71 -27.11
CA GLN A 644 24.72 9.63 -26.79
C GLN A 644 24.04 8.27 -26.93
N TYR A 645 24.68 7.36 -27.66
CA TYR A 645 24.20 6.01 -27.90
C TYR A 645 24.89 5.02 -26.95
N PHE A 646 24.12 4.09 -26.38
CA PHE A 646 24.65 3.02 -25.53
C PHE A 646 23.79 1.75 -25.67
N GLU A 647 24.35 0.63 -25.23
CA GLU A 647 23.71 -0.69 -25.34
C GLU A 647 23.52 -1.29 -23.94
N ILE A 648 22.32 -1.79 -23.69
CA ILE A 648 21.96 -2.53 -22.48
C ILE A 648 21.98 -4.00 -22.85
N THR A 649 22.70 -4.83 -22.08
CA THR A 649 22.86 -6.28 -22.35
C THR A 649 22.56 -7.12 -21.10
N PHE A 650 22.01 -8.32 -21.29
CA PHE A 650 21.67 -9.24 -20.20
C PHE A 650 22.80 -10.26 -19.93
N ASP A 651 23.54 -10.12 -18.83
CA ASP A 651 24.59 -11.09 -18.41
C ASP A 651 24.07 -12.01 -17.29
N CYS A 652 23.58 -13.21 -17.66
CA CYS A 652 23.24 -14.28 -16.72
C CYS A 652 24.28 -15.40 -16.78
N LYS A 653 24.84 -15.78 -15.62
CA LYS A 653 25.75 -16.93 -15.50
C LYS A 653 25.07 -18.06 -14.76
N GLN A 654 25.21 -19.29 -15.26
CA GLN A 654 24.71 -20.48 -14.58
C GLN A 654 25.83 -21.45 -14.21
N TYR A 655 25.66 -22.13 -13.08
CA TYR A 655 26.59 -23.09 -12.54
C TYR A 655 25.81 -24.35 -12.15
N THR A 656 26.14 -25.50 -12.73
CA THR A 656 25.65 -26.81 -12.27
C THR A 656 26.77 -27.52 -11.56
N SER A 657 26.61 -27.80 -10.27
CA SER A 657 27.59 -28.53 -9.47
C SER A 657 26.92 -29.17 -8.24
N SER A 658 27.66 -29.96 -7.46
CA SER A 658 27.11 -30.46 -6.19
C SER A 658 26.88 -29.34 -5.18
N ASN A 659 25.90 -29.49 -4.30
CA ASN A 659 25.62 -28.53 -3.22
C ASN A 659 26.86 -28.18 -2.37
N SER A 660 27.78 -29.14 -2.18
CA SER A 660 29.05 -28.91 -1.49
C SER A 660 30.03 -28.04 -2.29
N GLU A 661 30.09 -28.20 -3.62
CA GLU A 661 30.93 -27.39 -4.51
C GLU A 661 30.38 -25.98 -4.69
N HIS A 662 29.05 -25.83 -4.71
CA HIS A 662 28.39 -24.52 -4.64
C HIS A 662 28.83 -23.77 -3.38
N LYS A 663 28.82 -24.42 -2.21
CA LYS A 663 29.30 -23.83 -0.97
C LYS A 663 30.79 -23.48 -1.02
N ALA A 664 31.63 -24.39 -1.50
CA ALA A 664 33.07 -24.15 -1.63
C ALA A 664 33.41 -22.97 -2.56
N SER A 665 32.53 -22.70 -3.52
CA SER A 665 32.68 -21.60 -4.48
C SER A 665 31.94 -20.32 -4.07
N GLY A 666 31.41 -20.24 -2.84
CA GLY A 666 30.69 -19.07 -2.34
C GLY A 666 29.27 -18.86 -2.92
N ARG A 667 28.72 -19.86 -3.61
CA ARG A 667 27.39 -19.81 -4.25
C ARG A 667 26.25 -20.33 -3.34
N ALA A 668 26.59 -21.01 -2.25
CA ALA A 668 25.65 -21.58 -1.28
C ALA A 668 26.24 -21.55 0.15
N TYR A 669 25.41 -21.74 1.16
CA TYR A 669 25.81 -21.93 2.55
C TYR A 669 25.00 -23.07 3.21
N THR A 670 25.28 -23.41 4.47
CA THR A 670 24.57 -24.47 5.20
C THR A 670 24.14 -24.02 6.58
N LYS A 671 22.97 -24.47 7.04
CA LYS A 671 22.54 -24.41 8.44
C LYS A 671 22.38 -25.83 8.98
N THR A 672 22.83 -26.10 10.20
CA THR A 672 22.68 -27.40 10.86
C THR A 672 21.75 -27.23 12.06
N SER A 673 20.64 -27.99 12.06
CA SER A 673 19.64 -27.97 13.14
C SER A 673 19.47 -29.36 13.73
N GLY A 674 19.43 -29.46 15.06
CA GLY A 674 19.19 -30.71 15.80
C GLY A 674 20.29 -31.06 16.81
N TRP A 675 19.95 -31.97 17.74
CA TRP A 675 20.87 -32.45 18.78
C TRP A 675 21.92 -33.42 18.21
N TRP A 676 23.07 -33.58 18.87
CA TRP A 676 24.29 -34.23 18.38
C TRP A 676 24.16 -35.61 17.71
N TRP A 677 23.06 -36.36 17.93
CA TRP A 677 22.80 -37.64 17.28
C TRP A 677 21.68 -37.62 16.21
N TYR A 678 21.03 -36.47 15.95
CA TYR A 678 20.02 -36.23 14.90
C TYR A 678 20.17 -34.87 14.19
N ALA A 679 21.38 -34.31 14.11
CA ALA A 679 21.62 -33.04 13.45
C ALA A 679 21.42 -33.18 11.92
N THR A 680 20.52 -32.37 11.36
CA THR A 680 20.28 -32.30 9.91
C THR A 680 20.92 -31.03 9.39
N THR A 681 21.88 -31.18 8.48
CA THR A 681 22.42 -30.05 7.71
C THR A 681 21.52 -29.80 6.52
N THR A 682 21.20 -28.54 6.24
CA THR A 682 20.43 -28.12 5.08
C THR A 682 21.23 -27.06 4.33
N TRP A 683 21.26 -27.14 3.01
CA TRP A 683 22.00 -26.26 2.11
C TRP A 683 21.06 -25.18 1.56
N TYR A 684 21.57 -23.97 1.41
CA TYR A 684 20.83 -22.81 0.93
C TYR A 684 21.66 -22.04 -0.10
N THR A 685 21.05 -21.41 -1.09
CA THR A 685 21.74 -20.51 -2.03
C THR A 685 22.26 -19.26 -1.31
N ASN A 686 23.38 -18.70 -1.77
CA ASN A 686 23.89 -17.42 -1.25
C ASN A 686 23.23 -16.27 -2.03
N GLY A 687 22.37 -15.48 -1.37
CA GLY A 687 21.60 -14.39 -1.98
C GLY A 687 20.10 -14.58 -1.85
N SER A 688 19.55 -15.65 -2.44
CA SER A 688 18.08 -15.90 -2.42
C SER A 688 17.57 -16.79 -1.28
N ASP A 689 18.46 -17.39 -0.49
CA ASP A 689 18.13 -18.28 0.64
C ASP A 689 17.24 -19.49 0.28
N GLU A 690 17.24 -19.91 -0.99
CA GLU A 690 16.46 -21.05 -1.46
C GLU A 690 17.08 -22.36 -0.98
N ASN A 691 16.24 -23.26 -0.47
CA ASN A 691 16.66 -24.54 0.09
C ASN A 691 17.07 -25.53 -1.02
N LEU A 692 18.32 -25.98 -0.97
CA LEU A 692 18.94 -26.93 -1.90
C LEU A 692 18.84 -28.40 -1.45
N GLY A 693 18.20 -28.64 -0.30
CA GLY A 693 18.04 -29.96 0.31
C GLY A 693 19.03 -30.24 1.43
N THR A 694 19.03 -31.48 1.93
CA THR A 694 19.84 -31.94 3.07
C THR A 694 21.00 -32.84 2.66
N SER A 695 21.34 -32.88 1.38
CA SER A 695 22.40 -33.70 0.82
C SER A 695 23.43 -32.81 0.12
N GLY A 696 24.68 -32.90 0.57
CA GLY A 696 25.79 -32.17 -0.02
C GLY A 696 26.25 -32.69 -1.38
N SER A 697 25.81 -33.90 -1.77
CA SER A 697 26.15 -34.54 -3.05
C SER A 697 25.11 -34.32 -4.15
N ASP A 698 23.96 -33.75 -3.83
CA ASP A 698 22.93 -33.48 -4.84
C ASP A 698 23.42 -32.39 -5.78
N GLU A 699 23.24 -32.62 -7.09
CA GLU A 699 23.56 -31.63 -8.11
C GLU A 699 22.40 -30.65 -8.26
N THR A 700 22.70 -29.37 -8.13
CA THR A 700 21.76 -28.28 -8.34
C THR A 700 22.32 -27.34 -9.40
N THR A 701 21.43 -26.66 -10.13
CA THR A 701 21.84 -25.58 -11.04
C THR A 701 21.46 -24.25 -10.41
N LEU A 702 22.43 -23.36 -10.25
CA LEU A 702 22.23 -22.00 -9.75
C LEU A 702 22.52 -20.99 -10.86
N LYS A 703 21.69 -19.94 -10.95
CA LYS A 703 21.91 -18.76 -11.79
C LYS A 703 22.38 -17.57 -10.95
N GLU A 704 23.24 -16.73 -11.51
CA GLU A 704 23.81 -15.52 -10.91
C GLU A 704 23.26 -14.28 -11.62
N THR A 705 22.40 -13.51 -10.93
CA THR A 705 21.80 -12.27 -11.42
C THR A 705 21.31 -11.41 -10.24
N PRO A 706 21.94 -10.28 -9.89
CA PRO A 706 23.22 -9.72 -10.37
C PRO A 706 24.45 -10.45 -9.81
N LYS A 707 25.67 -10.01 -10.17
CA LYS A 707 26.94 -10.59 -9.70
C LYS A 707 26.97 -10.73 -8.16
N GLY A 708 27.19 -11.94 -7.67
CA GLY A 708 27.19 -12.29 -6.24
C GLY A 708 25.84 -12.72 -5.67
N TYR A 709 24.74 -12.64 -6.42
CA TYR A 709 23.40 -13.08 -6.02
C TYR A 709 23.00 -14.37 -6.74
N PHE A 710 22.85 -15.48 -6.02
CA PHE A 710 22.57 -16.80 -6.59
C PHE A 710 21.14 -17.28 -6.27
N SER A 711 20.47 -17.87 -7.27
CA SER A 711 19.14 -18.51 -7.14
C SER A 711 19.08 -19.83 -7.90
N VAL A 712 18.16 -20.71 -7.54
CA VAL A 712 17.95 -22.02 -8.17
C VAL A 712 17.36 -21.83 -9.57
N GLY A 713 17.95 -22.49 -10.55
CA GLY A 713 17.50 -22.49 -11.94
C GLY A 713 18.62 -22.31 -12.95
N LYS A 714 18.24 -22.43 -14.23
CA LYS A 714 19.13 -22.19 -15.38
C LYS A 714 19.00 -20.74 -15.85
N CYS A 715 20.05 -20.23 -16.47
CA CYS A 715 19.91 -19.06 -17.33
C CYS A 715 18.98 -19.40 -18.51
N PRO A 716 18.17 -18.44 -18.97
CA PRO A 716 17.39 -18.62 -20.19
C PRO A 716 18.32 -19.01 -21.35
N SER A 717 17.93 -20.03 -22.14
CA SER A 717 18.68 -20.46 -23.33
C SER A 717 18.64 -19.38 -24.41
N THR A 718 19.79 -18.96 -24.92
CA THR A 718 19.92 -17.90 -25.96
C THR A 718 20.09 -18.44 -27.39
N GLN A 719 19.80 -19.72 -27.64
CA GLN A 719 19.75 -20.23 -29.02
C GLN A 719 18.28 -20.38 -29.46
N PRO A 720 17.88 -19.75 -30.58
CA PRO A 720 16.51 -19.89 -31.09
C PRO A 720 16.30 -21.31 -31.61
N VAL A 721 15.23 -21.96 -31.14
CA VAL A 721 14.82 -23.31 -31.52
C VAL A 721 13.46 -23.19 -32.19
N ALA A 722 13.27 -23.83 -33.36
CA ALA A 722 12.00 -23.73 -34.08
C ALA A 722 10.93 -24.66 -33.47
N PRO A 723 9.66 -24.23 -33.42
CA PRO A 723 8.59 -25.01 -32.82
C PRO A 723 8.17 -26.21 -33.68
N SER A 724 7.43 -27.14 -33.09
CA SER A 724 6.89 -28.32 -33.79
C SER A 724 5.45 -28.60 -33.41
N ILE A 725 4.57 -28.83 -34.40
CA ILE A 725 3.21 -29.33 -34.19
C ILE A 725 3.26 -30.86 -34.06
N ILE A 726 2.84 -31.37 -32.91
CA ILE A 726 2.92 -32.80 -32.57
C ILE A 726 1.58 -33.52 -32.61
N ASP A 727 0.46 -32.79 -32.59
CA ASP A 727 -0.89 -33.38 -32.70
C ASP A 727 -1.90 -32.39 -33.33
N TYR A 728 -2.91 -32.91 -34.05
CA TYR A 728 -4.04 -32.12 -34.55
C TYR A 728 -5.27 -32.98 -34.92
N SER A 729 -6.45 -32.39 -34.81
CA SER A 729 -7.76 -32.93 -35.22
C SER A 729 -8.66 -31.81 -35.75
N TYR A 730 -9.74 -32.15 -36.44
CA TYR A 730 -10.71 -31.17 -36.93
C TYR A 730 -12.15 -31.69 -36.91
N ASP A 731 -13.11 -30.77 -36.84
CA ASP A 731 -14.55 -31.02 -36.87
C ASP A 731 -15.28 -29.97 -37.72
N VAL A 732 -16.36 -30.36 -38.41
CA VAL A 732 -17.17 -29.46 -39.26
C VAL A 732 -18.66 -29.57 -38.88
N GLN A 733 -19.23 -28.47 -38.38
CA GLN A 733 -20.65 -28.39 -38.01
C GLN A 733 -21.26 -27.09 -38.52
N ASP A 734 -22.44 -27.18 -39.15
CA ASP A 734 -23.21 -26.02 -39.65
C ASP A 734 -22.37 -25.01 -40.42
N LEU A 735 -21.56 -25.51 -41.35
CA LEU A 735 -20.63 -24.73 -42.19
C LEU A 735 -19.48 -24.05 -41.41
N ASN A 736 -19.20 -24.47 -40.18
CA ASN A 736 -18.07 -24.00 -39.38
C ASN A 736 -17.06 -25.13 -39.19
N LEU A 737 -15.79 -24.85 -39.48
CA LEU A 737 -14.66 -25.75 -39.26
C LEU A 737 -13.93 -25.34 -37.98
N THR A 738 -13.70 -26.29 -37.08
CA THR A 738 -12.82 -26.12 -35.92
C THR A 738 -11.68 -27.11 -36.00
N ILE A 739 -10.45 -26.65 -35.81
CA ILE A 739 -9.22 -27.43 -35.80
C ILE A 739 -8.63 -27.29 -34.40
N THR A 740 -8.29 -28.39 -33.75
CA THR A 740 -7.62 -28.37 -32.43
C THR A 740 -6.32 -29.17 -32.50
N GLY A 741 -5.29 -28.79 -31.76
CA GLY A 741 -4.03 -29.53 -31.77
C GLY A 741 -3.03 -29.08 -30.71
N LYS A 742 -1.80 -29.60 -30.79
CA LYS A 742 -0.71 -29.30 -29.88
C LYS A 742 0.60 -28.99 -30.61
N ALA A 743 1.22 -27.87 -30.29
CA ALA A 743 2.56 -27.48 -30.65
C ALA A 743 3.47 -27.42 -29.41
N ILE A 744 4.76 -27.68 -29.61
CA ILE A 744 5.79 -27.64 -28.56
C ILE A 744 7.03 -26.91 -29.07
N ASP A 745 7.78 -26.33 -28.14
CA ASP A 745 9.08 -25.71 -28.40
C ASP A 745 9.99 -25.87 -27.19
N ASP A 746 11.27 -26.13 -27.42
CA ASP A 746 12.21 -26.52 -26.36
C ASP A 746 12.58 -25.33 -25.44
N ASN A 747 12.51 -24.11 -25.96
CA ASN A 747 12.69 -22.84 -25.22
C ASN A 747 11.34 -22.18 -24.83
N ASN A 748 10.21 -22.78 -25.22
CA ASN A 748 8.84 -22.39 -24.88
C ASN A 748 8.46 -20.94 -25.23
N ASP A 749 8.91 -20.44 -26.39
CA ASP A 749 8.63 -19.08 -26.88
C ASP A 749 7.74 -19.03 -28.14
N ILE A 750 6.91 -20.07 -28.35
CA ILE A 750 5.90 -20.11 -29.42
C ILE A 750 5.02 -18.86 -29.33
N LYS A 751 5.09 -18.04 -30.37
CA LYS A 751 4.37 -16.76 -30.49
C LYS A 751 2.93 -16.99 -30.93
N GLU A 752 2.72 -17.86 -31.90
CA GLU A 752 1.41 -18.13 -32.49
C GLU A 752 1.37 -19.47 -33.24
N VAL A 753 0.19 -20.07 -33.34
CA VAL A 753 -0.10 -21.10 -34.33
C VAL A 753 -1.07 -20.48 -35.33
N ILE A 754 -0.83 -20.67 -36.62
CA ILE A 754 -1.68 -20.18 -37.69
C ILE A 754 -2.27 -21.36 -38.46
N ALA A 755 -3.53 -21.24 -38.84
CA ALA A 755 -4.17 -22.12 -39.81
C ALA A 755 -4.64 -21.30 -41.01
N SER A 756 -4.48 -21.85 -42.20
CA SER A 756 -4.92 -21.23 -43.44
C SER A 756 -5.80 -22.18 -44.22
N VAL A 757 -6.90 -21.65 -44.74
CA VAL A 757 -7.82 -22.37 -45.62
C VAL A 757 -7.78 -21.66 -46.98
N VAL A 758 -7.36 -22.39 -48.02
CA VAL A 758 -7.20 -21.83 -49.36
C VAL A 758 -8.54 -21.28 -49.87
N GLY A 759 -8.54 -20.00 -50.26
CA GLY A 759 -9.74 -19.30 -50.74
C GLY A 759 -10.60 -18.66 -49.64
N VAL A 760 -10.30 -18.88 -48.36
CA VAL A 760 -11.02 -18.27 -47.22
C VAL A 760 -10.12 -17.27 -46.49
N GLY A 761 -8.90 -17.68 -46.11
CA GLY A 761 -7.96 -16.81 -45.41
C GLY A 761 -7.09 -17.54 -44.41
N VAL A 762 -6.32 -16.76 -43.65
CA VAL A 762 -5.45 -17.23 -42.55
C VAL A 762 -6.05 -16.74 -41.23
N VAL A 763 -6.09 -17.61 -40.24
CA VAL A 763 -6.45 -17.27 -38.85
C VAL A 763 -5.29 -17.60 -37.93
N ILE A 764 -5.08 -16.76 -36.93
CA ILE A 764 -4.25 -17.09 -35.79
C ILE A 764 -5.12 -17.92 -34.85
N CYS A 765 -4.66 -19.12 -34.52
CA CYS A 765 -5.35 -20.04 -33.64
C CYS A 765 -5.32 -19.54 -32.20
N ASP A 766 -6.36 -19.82 -31.45
CA ASP A 766 -6.42 -19.57 -30.01
C ASP A 766 -5.54 -20.59 -29.28
N GLY A 767 -4.45 -20.10 -28.71
CA GLY A 767 -3.45 -20.90 -27.99
C GLY A 767 -2.19 -21.18 -28.81
N THR A 768 -1.04 -21.22 -28.13
CA THR A 768 0.28 -21.41 -28.75
C THR A 768 0.82 -22.82 -28.55
N THR A 769 0.57 -23.43 -27.39
CA THR A 769 0.92 -24.84 -27.10
C THR A 769 -0.25 -25.75 -27.43
N ASP A 770 -1.39 -25.66 -26.75
CA ASP A 770 -2.62 -26.32 -27.18
C ASP A 770 -3.45 -25.29 -27.95
N PHE A 771 -3.67 -25.51 -29.25
CA PHE A 771 -4.22 -24.51 -30.15
C PHE A 771 -5.58 -24.91 -30.71
N THR A 772 -6.45 -23.92 -30.94
CA THR A 772 -7.75 -24.10 -31.61
C THR A 772 -7.95 -23.04 -32.69
N CYS A 773 -8.15 -23.45 -33.94
CA CYS A 773 -8.39 -22.56 -35.08
C CYS A 773 -9.83 -22.74 -35.56
N SER A 774 -10.60 -21.67 -35.75
CA SER A 774 -11.98 -21.77 -36.23
C SER A 774 -12.23 -20.92 -37.48
N PHE A 775 -12.93 -21.50 -38.45
CA PHE A 775 -13.43 -20.83 -39.65
C PHE A 775 -14.94 -20.96 -39.66
N THR A 776 -15.65 -19.85 -39.86
CA THR A 776 -17.12 -19.83 -39.83
C THR A 776 -17.72 -19.46 -41.18
N ASN A 777 -18.97 -19.88 -41.40
CA ASN A 777 -19.74 -19.59 -42.63
C ASN A 777 -19.03 -20.03 -43.92
N LEU A 778 -18.40 -21.19 -43.90
CA LEU A 778 -17.77 -21.76 -45.10
C LEU A 778 -18.82 -22.10 -46.16
N GLU A 779 -18.52 -21.84 -47.42
CA GLU A 779 -19.39 -22.31 -48.49
C GLU A 779 -19.28 -23.84 -48.62
N PRO A 780 -20.37 -24.56 -48.95
CA PRO A 780 -20.28 -26.00 -49.16
C PRO A 780 -19.32 -26.34 -50.30
N GLY A 781 -18.30 -27.15 -50.03
CA GLY A 781 -17.28 -27.51 -51.00
C GLY A 781 -16.00 -28.08 -50.38
N PRO A 782 -15.04 -28.50 -51.22
CA PRO A 782 -13.74 -28.98 -50.77
C PRO A 782 -12.80 -27.81 -50.41
N TYR A 783 -12.00 -28.00 -49.37
CA TYR A 783 -11.00 -27.06 -48.88
C TYR A 783 -9.67 -27.74 -48.63
N ASN A 784 -8.57 -27.03 -48.91
CA ASN A 784 -7.22 -27.41 -48.53
C ASN A 784 -6.76 -26.52 -47.37
N VAL A 785 -6.27 -27.16 -46.31
CA VAL A 785 -5.94 -26.50 -45.04
C VAL A 785 -4.48 -26.72 -44.69
N THR A 786 -3.80 -25.67 -44.27
CA THR A 786 -2.42 -25.71 -43.77
C THR A 786 -2.33 -25.17 -42.34
N ILE A 787 -1.57 -25.83 -41.46
CA ILE A 787 -1.30 -25.39 -40.08
C ILE A 787 0.22 -25.25 -39.86
N GLU A 788 0.65 -24.18 -39.20
CA GLU A 788 2.04 -23.88 -38.88
C GLU A 788 2.16 -23.14 -37.54
N ALA A 789 3.15 -23.47 -36.71
CA ALA A 789 3.50 -22.74 -35.49
C ALA A 789 4.70 -21.83 -35.73
N ASN A 790 4.68 -20.61 -35.18
CA ASN A 790 5.75 -19.62 -35.27
C ASN A 790 6.20 -19.21 -33.87
N ASP A 791 7.51 -19.07 -33.66
CA ASP A 791 8.07 -18.58 -32.39
C ASP A 791 8.33 -17.06 -32.39
N SER A 792 8.69 -16.56 -31.20
CA SER A 792 8.96 -15.14 -30.96
C SER A 792 10.28 -14.67 -31.58
N SER A 793 11.17 -15.61 -31.93
CA SER A 793 12.43 -15.36 -32.64
C SER A 793 12.25 -15.32 -34.17
N GLY A 794 11.07 -15.71 -34.68
CA GLY A 794 10.69 -15.68 -36.08
C GLY A 794 10.98 -16.98 -36.85
N LEU A 795 11.25 -18.11 -36.18
CA LEU A 795 11.31 -19.41 -36.83
C LEU A 795 9.92 -20.08 -36.83
N SER A 796 9.73 -21.00 -37.78
CA SER A 796 8.44 -21.66 -37.99
C SER A 796 8.59 -23.18 -38.05
N SER A 797 7.57 -23.87 -37.57
CA SER A 797 7.45 -25.33 -37.66
C SER A 797 7.33 -25.79 -39.12
N LYS A 798 7.55 -27.08 -39.38
CA LYS A 798 7.21 -27.64 -40.69
C LYS A 798 5.67 -27.63 -40.89
N PRO A 799 5.14 -27.04 -41.97
CA PRO A 799 3.69 -26.92 -42.16
C PRO A 799 3.02 -28.27 -42.38
N ILE A 800 1.85 -28.45 -41.76
CA ILE A 800 0.96 -29.61 -41.93
C ILE A 800 -0.14 -29.25 -42.93
N VAL A 801 -0.38 -30.09 -43.95
CA VAL A 801 -1.39 -29.85 -44.99
C VAL A 801 -2.37 -31.02 -45.10
N PHE A 802 -3.67 -30.74 -45.14
CA PHE A 802 -4.73 -31.75 -45.33
C PHE A 802 -5.97 -31.19 -46.07
N ASP A 803 -6.78 -32.08 -46.66
CA ASP A 803 -8.01 -31.74 -47.39
C ASP A 803 -9.26 -32.07 -46.56
N LEU A 804 -10.32 -31.25 -46.67
CA LEU A 804 -11.63 -31.49 -46.04
C LEU A 804 -12.80 -31.05 -46.94
N GLU A 805 -14.00 -31.58 -46.72
CA GLU A 805 -15.22 -31.26 -47.49
C GLU A 805 -16.33 -30.74 -46.57
N VAL A 806 -16.85 -29.52 -46.80
CA VAL A 806 -17.95 -28.90 -46.04
C VAL A 806 -19.29 -29.16 -46.76
N LYS A 807 -20.31 -29.63 -46.04
CA LYS A 807 -21.65 -29.95 -46.58
C LYS A 807 -22.74 -29.13 -45.88
N ASN A 808 -23.75 -28.70 -46.63
CA ASN A 808 -24.96 -28.06 -46.08
C ASN A 808 -26.04 -29.12 -45.84
N THR A 809 -26.58 -29.20 -44.63
CA THR A 809 -27.64 -30.16 -44.28
C THR A 809 -28.98 -29.42 -44.18
N PRO A 810 -29.99 -29.70 -45.04
CA PRO A 810 -31.23 -28.91 -45.09
C PRO A 810 -32.16 -29.10 -43.89
N VAL A 811 -32.95 -28.06 -43.58
CA VAL A 811 -34.17 -28.07 -42.73
C VAL A 811 -35.15 -29.12 -43.27
N GLY A 812 -35.67 -30.00 -42.41
CA GLY A 812 -36.43 -31.18 -42.80
C GLY A 812 -37.88 -30.91 -43.22
N ASP A 813 -38.38 -31.78 -44.08
CA ASP A 813 -39.70 -31.71 -44.72
C ASP A 813 -40.85 -31.56 -43.72
N CYS A 814 -41.82 -30.69 -44.03
CA CYS A 814 -43.10 -30.74 -43.34
C CYS A 814 -43.97 -31.85 -43.93
N ILE A 815 -44.40 -32.79 -43.09
CA ILE A 815 -45.17 -33.97 -43.51
C ILE A 815 -46.54 -33.95 -42.82
N THR A 816 -47.60 -34.06 -43.63
CA THR A 816 -48.97 -34.29 -43.13
C THR A 816 -49.35 -35.74 -43.36
N ALA A 817 -49.51 -36.51 -42.28
CA ALA A 817 -49.89 -37.93 -42.34
C ALA A 817 -50.77 -38.31 -41.16
N THR A 818 -51.26 -39.56 -41.14
CA THR A 818 -51.97 -40.04 -39.95
C THR A 818 -51.02 -40.15 -38.76
N ASN A 819 -51.54 -39.92 -37.56
CA ASN A 819 -50.79 -40.02 -36.32
C ASN A 819 -50.22 -41.44 -36.11
N TYR A 820 -50.81 -42.46 -36.73
CA TYR A 820 -50.25 -43.82 -36.77
C TYR A 820 -48.97 -43.85 -37.62
N ASP A 821 -49.02 -43.30 -38.84
CA ASP A 821 -47.88 -43.29 -39.77
C ASP A 821 -46.73 -42.41 -39.24
N HIS A 822 -47.04 -41.33 -38.53
CA HIS A 822 -46.00 -40.54 -37.85
C HIS A 822 -45.27 -41.36 -36.77
N VAL A 823 -45.97 -42.24 -36.06
CA VAL A 823 -45.35 -43.09 -35.03
C VAL A 823 -44.52 -44.21 -35.65
N GLU A 824 -45.04 -44.89 -36.67
CA GLU A 824 -44.32 -45.99 -37.35
C GLU A 824 -43.03 -45.51 -38.01
N GLU A 825 -43.05 -44.30 -38.56
CA GLU A 825 -41.88 -43.69 -39.21
C GLU A 825 -40.96 -42.94 -38.22
N GLY A 826 -41.22 -43.06 -36.91
CA GLY A 826 -40.36 -42.48 -35.85
C GLY A 826 -40.43 -40.95 -35.68
N ARG A 827 -41.37 -40.28 -36.36
CA ARG A 827 -41.62 -38.83 -36.24
C ARG A 827 -42.42 -38.46 -34.99
N ALA A 828 -43.14 -39.42 -34.43
CA ALA A 828 -43.92 -39.31 -33.20
C ALA A 828 -43.77 -40.58 -32.37
N TYR A 829 -44.23 -40.58 -31.12
CA TYR A 829 -44.38 -41.79 -30.32
C TYR A 829 -45.78 -41.87 -29.71
N SER A 830 -46.24 -43.10 -29.42
CA SER A 830 -47.57 -43.31 -28.84
C SER A 830 -47.51 -43.59 -27.34
N LYS A 831 -48.52 -43.10 -26.61
CA LYS A 831 -48.73 -43.40 -25.19
C LYS A 831 -50.17 -43.88 -24.99
N SER A 832 -50.33 -45.07 -24.43
CA SER A 832 -51.63 -45.69 -24.18
C SER A 832 -52.06 -45.52 -22.73
N VAL A 833 -53.29 -45.06 -22.52
CA VAL A 833 -53.91 -44.95 -21.19
C VAL A 833 -55.33 -45.51 -21.27
N TRP A 834 -55.63 -46.56 -20.48
CA TRP A 834 -56.94 -47.21 -20.36
C TRP A 834 -57.68 -47.45 -21.71
N TYR A 835 -57.00 -48.15 -22.63
CA TYR A 835 -57.49 -48.59 -23.95
C TYR A 835 -57.60 -47.51 -25.04
N VAL A 836 -57.09 -46.30 -24.82
CA VAL A 836 -56.97 -45.23 -25.84
C VAL A 836 -55.49 -44.88 -26.01
N ALA A 837 -54.99 -44.91 -27.26
CA ALA A 837 -53.63 -44.53 -27.60
C ALA A 837 -53.61 -43.16 -28.28
N ASN A 838 -52.84 -42.21 -27.73
CA ASN A 838 -52.59 -40.90 -28.35
C ASN A 838 -51.13 -40.81 -28.80
N ALA A 839 -50.89 -40.05 -29.88
CA ALA A 839 -49.55 -39.76 -30.37
C ALA A 839 -49.05 -38.38 -29.87
N TYR A 840 -47.74 -38.29 -29.70
CA TYR A 840 -47.01 -37.09 -29.33
C TYR A 840 -45.80 -36.94 -30.26
N ALA A 841 -45.55 -35.72 -30.73
CA ALA A 841 -44.45 -35.46 -31.67
C ALA A 841 -43.08 -35.73 -31.01
N ASN A 842 -42.17 -36.38 -31.73
CA ASN A 842 -40.87 -36.78 -31.19
C ASN A 842 -39.94 -35.55 -31.17
N GLY A 843 -39.59 -35.06 -29.98
CA GLY A 843 -38.81 -33.83 -29.80
C GLY A 843 -39.57 -32.77 -29.01
N SER A 844 -40.69 -32.29 -29.53
CA SER A 844 -41.52 -31.26 -28.86
C SER A 844 -42.48 -31.79 -27.80
N ASP A 845 -42.82 -33.09 -27.85
CA ASP A 845 -43.82 -33.74 -27.00
C ASP A 845 -45.26 -33.17 -27.15
N ASP A 846 -45.54 -32.45 -28.24
CA ASP A 846 -46.86 -31.88 -28.50
C ASP A 846 -47.91 -32.96 -28.76
N HIS A 847 -49.08 -32.81 -28.14
CA HIS A 847 -50.16 -33.80 -28.23
C HIS A 847 -50.88 -33.74 -29.59
N MET A 848 -50.70 -34.79 -30.39
CA MET A 848 -51.24 -34.86 -31.76
C MET A 848 -52.67 -35.42 -31.83
N GLY A 849 -53.16 -36.03 -30.76
CA GLY A 849 -54.47 -36.68 -30.73
C GLY A 849 -54.41 -38.20 -30.88
N TYR A 850 -55.56 -38.80 -31.17
CA TYR A 850 -55.73 -40.25 -31.18
C TYR A 850 -54.93 -40.91 -32.31
N THR A 851 -54.09 -41.90 -31.96
CA THR A 851 -53.24 -42.60 -32.95
C THR A 851 -53.88 -43.91 -33.46
N GLY A 852 -54.90 -44.44 -32.79
CA GLY A 852 -55.80 -45.48 -33.30
C GLY A 852 -55.14 -46.71 -33.95
N SER A 853 -55.92 -47.48 -34.71
CA SER A 853 -55.39 -48.40 -35.75
C SER A 853 -55.44 -47.70 -37.11
N VAL A 854 -54.76 -48.22 -38.13
CA VAL A 854 -54.62 -47.63 -39.49
C VAL A 854 -55.92 -47.06 -40.07
N TRP A 855 -57.09 -47.58 -39.68
CA TRP A 855 -58.39 -47.15 -40.21
C TRP A 855 -59.09 -46.03 -39.43
N TYR A 856 -58.60 -45.65 -38.24
CA TYR A 856 -59.26 -44.70 -37.32
C TYR A 856 -58.28 -43.76 -36.58
N SER A 857 -57.20 -43.33 -37.24
CA SER A 857 -56.20 -42.40 -36.69
C SER A 857 -56.46 -40.95 -37.13
N ALA A 858 -56.22 -39.97 -36.27
CA ALA A 858 -56.29 -38.55 -36.66
C ALA A 858 -55.10 -38.17 -37.54
N THR A 859 -55.22 -37.09 -38.33
CA THR A 859 -54.15 -36.59 -39.20
C THR A 859 -53.57 -35.30 -38.61
N SER A 860 -52.24 -35.19 -38.58
CA SER A 860 -51.53 -33.99 -38.12
C SER A 860 -50.41 -33.64 -39.09
N SER A 861 -49.93 -32.40 -39.05
CA SER A 861 -48.76 -31.94 -39.78
C SER A 861 -47.60 -31.78 -38.81
N LEU A 862 -46.46 -32.41 -39.10
CA LEU A 862 -45.22 -32.23 -38.34
C LEU A 862 -44.14 -31.61 -39.22
N GLN A 863 -43.41 -30.65 -38.68
CA GLN A 863 -42.21 -30.09 -39.30
C GLN A 863 -40.97 -30.49 -38.51
N GLU A 864 -39.92 -30.92 -39.22
CA GLU A 864 -38.62 -31.23 -38.63
C GLU A 864 -37.74 -29.98 -38.65
N GLU A 865 -37.55 -29.37 -37.48
CA GLU A 865 -36.73 -28.16 -37.36
C GLU A 865 -35.24 -28.48 -37.27
N SER A 866 -34.90 -29.68 -36.80
CA SER A 866 -33.55 -30.24 -36.81
C SER A 866 -33.65 -31.77 -36.80
N SER A 867 -32.59 -32.47 -37.20
CA SER A 867 -32.59 -33.94 -37.35
C SER A 867 -33.16 -34.66 -36.11
N GLY A 868 -34.32 -35.31 -36.28
CA GLY A 868 -35.03 -36.04 -35.24
C GLY A 868 -35.92 -35.22 -34.31
N TYR A 869 -36.00 -33.89 -34.48
CA TYR A 869 -36.80 -32.98 -33.66
C TYR A 869 -38.02 -32.44 -34.41
N TRP A 870 -39.21 -32.89 -34.02
CA TRP A 870 -40.48 -32.63 -34.70
C TRP A 870 -41.46 -31.81 -33.85
N VAL A 871 -42.09 -30.82 -34.48
CA VAL A 871 -43.10 -29.92 -33.87
C VAL A 871 -44.44 -30.01 -34.61
N VAL A 872 -45.55 -29.89 -33.89
CA VAL A 872 -46.90 -29.87 -34.50
C VAL A 872 -47.17 -28.49 -35.11
N VAL A 873 -47.57 -28.48 -36.37
CA VAL A 873 -47.96 -27.25 -37.09
C VAL A 873 -49.38 -27.37 -37.63
N ASP A 874 -50.04 -26.24 -37.85
CA ASP A 874 -51.45 -26.22 -38.28
C ASP A 874 -51.66 -26.80 -39.69
N SER A 875 -50.67 -26.66 -40.58
CA SER A 875 -50.63 -27.28 -41.89
C SER A 875 -49.23 -27.18 -42.50
N CYS A 876 -48.82 -28.18 -43.27
CA CYS A 876 -47.65 -28.03 -44.15
C CYS A 876 -48.01 -27.13 -45.33
N ASN A 877 -47.32 -25.98 -45.46
CA ASN A 877 -47.45 -25.09 -46.61
C ASN A 877 -46.58 -25.53 -47.79
#